data_AF-A0A0D2WHE1-F1
#
_entry.id   AF-A0A0D2WHE1-F1
#
_cell.length_a   1.000
_cell.length_b   1.000
_cell.length_c   1.000
_cell.angle_alpha   90.00
_cell.angle_beta   90.00
_cell.angle_gamma   90.00
#
_symmetry.space_group_name_H-M   'P 1'
#
loop_
_entity.id
_entity.type
_entity.pdbx_description
1 polymer ?
#
loop_
_entity_poly.entity_id
_entity_poly.type
_entity_poly.pdbx_seq_one_letter_code
_entity_poly.pdbx_strand_id
1 'polypeptide(L)'
;MQSSPGVSSSSAASASGSAPHSQTSKLAFIRDAVASMLRTTTPANQLADLRCVLQELLQDVDRHARRNNVSPWPPHSLLSAAPRAPAPMPPPPPLRTHASAPAATTCVPMKLYQNDDMDDDDDDGPGLTDRRMGGAAFGTAQAQAQAVPSAPIYASLDDDSSYELVDGDFLQSCCNHHVQRQHDDEQSLALARQLDAQYRREEEDSWALAQRLQEQEEQEDRARAAREHRLAEAKSLEFVRQLQEQEEAEACWRKQQEQASADAARRVAEEDRRRAADNMRNKAQNEKFLESVQQGYARCPNAACGQIFECIPGARHEGEADQQNPAFVPKWTESPEVVAGHWRQHRFRCIACNTEFCSSCHQSPYHTGFTCEGLKQHDAAVKCRYCGRAVAGYVSGIPCCDTPECSEKKTRACTKSLPCGHACYGVLNEAQCMPCLEPGCGAHVASGVNQNGQDDCSLCYAEPLAQAPCIRNACGHVFHHACLVQQISAGHSGKRIVFTYLKCPQCPKLISHPALEAQLKPHMELYELIKQKALVRMDHDNDIPDRAGLSEEEKVKRALASYSYYKCFKCPSWYYGGRVECGENADAPFNPEELVCAGCSTAGLSNCPTHGAEYIGFKCKFCCERLSTFFCAGTTHFCEPCHRAGFGAPVKPCRGAPHCLLGPNHIPNGQEYAVGCALCSNLQH
;
A
#
# COMPACT_ATOMS: atom_id res chain seq x y z
N MET A 1 -10.33 -5.95 -28.88
CA MET A 1 -9.62 -7.04 -29.59
C MET A 1 -9.27 -8.10 -28.56
N GLN A 2 -10.13 -9.10 -28.50
CA GLN A 2 -10.14 -10.27 -27.61
C GLN A 2 -9.10 -11.28 -28.14
N SER A 3 -8.09 -11.72 -27.38
CA SER A 3 -8.08 -12.78 -26.35
C SER A 3 -8.64 -14.13 -26.83
N SER A 4 -7.75 -15.12 -27.02
CA SER A 4 -8.03 -16.57 -27.09
C SER A 4 -6.72 -17.38 -27.20
N PRO A 5 -6.69 -18.69 -26.87
CA PRO A 5 -5.99 -19.20 -25.69
C PRO A 5 -4.93 -20.27 -25.98
N GLY A 6 -4.18 -20.63 -24.92
CA GLY A 6 -3.16 -21.66 -24.92
C GLY A 6 -3.72 -23.09 -24.90
N VAL A 7 -2.95 -24.00 -25.49
CA VAL A 7 -3.09 -25.45 -25.36
C VAL A 7 -1.72 -26.01 -24.99
N SER A 8 -1.67 -26.68 -23.85
CA SER A 8 -0.54 -27.41 -23.30
C SER A 8 -0.53 -28.85 -23.82
N SER A 9 0.65 -29.35 -24.19
CA SER A 9 0.91 -30.77 -24.43
C SER A 9 2.05 -31.23 -23.53
N SER A 10 1.83 -32.32 -22.81
CA SER A 10 2.75 -32.96 -21.89
C SER A 10 3.21 -34.33 -22.42
N SER A 11 4.42 -34.72 -22.01
CA SER A 11 5.02 -36.07 -21.86
C SER A 11 6.37 -36.21 -22.60
N ALA A 12 7.42 -36.89 -22.12
CA ALA A 12 7.80 -37.45 -20.81
C ALA A 12 9.26 -37.97 -20.93
N ALA A 13 10.08 -37.88 -19.88
CA ALA A 13 11.22 -38.78 -19.59
C ALA A 13 11.81 -38.44 -18.20
N SER A 14 11.57 -39.27 -17.19
CA SER A 14 12.57 -40.21 -16.62
C SER A 14 13.28 -39.62 -15.39
N ALA A 15 12.68 -39.83 -14.22
CA ALA A 15 13.26 -39.56 -12.92
C ALA A 15 13.69 -40.88 -12.24
N SER A 16 14.93 -40.91 -11.77
CA SER A 16 15.47 -41.91 -10.85
C SER A 16 16.13 -41.19 -9.67
N GLY A 17 15.57 -41.40 -8.45
CA GLY A 17 16.15 -41.09 -7.12
C GLY A 17 16.25 -39.59 -6.77
N SER A 18 15.73 -39.03 -5.67
CA SER A 18 15.51 -39.57 -4.32
C SER A 18 14.40 -38.78 -3.59
N ALA A 19 13.65 -39.45 -2.71
CA ALA A 19 12.45 -38.97 -2.01
C ALA A 19 12.76 -38.27 -0.64
N PRO A 20 11.79 -37.95 0.25
CA PRO A 20 11.53 -36.60 0.75
C PRO A 20 11.91 -36.36 2.23
N HIS A 21 12.08 -35.10 2.63
CA HIS A 21 12.29 -34.71 4.03
C HIS A 21 11.11 -35.12 4.92
N SER A 22 11.35 -36.00 5.88
CA SER A 22 10.35 -36.50 6.84
C SER A 22 9.91 -35.43 7.85
N GLN A 23 8.69 -35.55 8.39
CA GLN A 23 8.17 -34.67 9.46
C GLN A 23 9.11 -34.55 10.68
N THR A 24 9.88 -35.60 10.97
CA THR A 24 10.93 -35.64 11.99
C THR A 24 12.01 -34.56 11.79
N SER A 25 12.39 -34.26 10.54
CA SER A 25 13.43 -33.26 10.23
C SER A 25 12.97 -31.81 10.44
N LYS A 26 11.67 -31.54 10.31
CA LYS A 26 11.10 -30.20 10.52
C LYS A 26 10.96 -29.86 12.01
N LEU A 27 10.52 -30.82 12.83
CA LEU A 27 10.43 -30.63 14.28
C LEU A 27 11.83 -30.46 14.90
N ALA A 28 12.83 -31.23 14.43
CA ALA A 28 14.26 -31.07 14.75
C ALA A 28 14.73 -29.61 14.64
N PHE A 29 14.51 -29.03 13.47
CA PHE A 29 14.93 -27.67 13.18
C PHE A 29 14.25 -26.62 14.07
N ILE A 30 12.94 -26.77 14.32
CA ILE A 30 12.17 -25.80 15.13
C ILE A 30 12.64 -25.82 16.59
N ARG A 31 12.82 -27.00 17.18
CA ARG A 31 13.30 -27.10 18.56
C ARG A 31 14.72 -26.58 18.74
N ASP A 32 15.62 -26.84 17.78
CA ASP A 32 17.00 -26.32 17.85
C ASP A 32 17.03 -24.79 17.74
N ALA A 33 16.16 -24.20 16.91
CA ALA A 33 16.01 -22.75 16.82
C ALA A 33 15.52 -22.14 18.14
N VAL A 34 14.46 -22.70 18.75
CA VAL A 34 13.90 -22.21 20.02
C VAL A 34 14.88 -22.39 21.18
N ALA A 35 15.60 -23.53 21.23
CA ALA A 35 16.66 -23.76 22.22
C ALA A 35 17.83 -22.78 22.06
N SER A 36 18.14 -22.38 20.82
CA SER A 36 19.17 -21.37 20.56
C SER A 36 18.75 -19.98 21.03
N MET A 37 17.49 -19.60 20.84
CA MET A 37 16.96 -18.33 21.34
C MET A 37 16.97 -18.26 22.88
N LEU A 38 16.66 -19.37 23.56
CA LEU A 38 16.74 -19.46 25.02
C LEU A 38 18.17 -19.27 25.56
N ARG A 39 19.19 -19.69 24.81
CA ARG A 39 20.61 -19.50 25.17
C ARG A 39 21.06 -18.05 25.02
N THR A 40 20.49 -17.30 24.09
CA THR A 40 20.88 -15.90 23.82
C THR A 40 20.12 -14.89 24.67
N THR A 41 18.98 -15.27 25.27
CA THR A 41 18.27 -14.44 26.25
C THR A 41 18.87 -14.55 27.66
N THR A 42 19.54 -13.50 28.14
CA THR A 42 20.09 -13.42 29.51
C THR A 42 19.09 -12.85 30.52
N PRO A 43 19.17 -13.20 31.82
CA PRO A 43 18.22 -12.74 32.85
C PRO A 43 18.26 -11.23 33.14
N ALA A 44 19.29 -10.53 32.66
CA ALA A 44 19.49 -9.09 32.89
C ALA A 44 18.70 -8.21 31.91
N ASN A 45 18.28 -8.75 30.77
CA ASN A 45 17.37 -8.06 29.88
C ASN A 45 15.95 -8.23 30.44
N GLN A 46 15.21 -7.13 30.60
CA GLN A 46 13.85 -7.04 31.18
C GLN A 46 12.76 -7.76 30.35
N LEU A 47 13.06 -8.96 29.85
CA LEU A 47 12.22 -9.80 28.99
C LEU A 47 12.00 -11.17 29.67
N ALA A 48 11.68 -11.16 30.97
CA ALA A 48 11.32 -12.37 31.71
C ALA A 48 10.13 -13.11 31.04
N ASP A 49 9.19 -12.34 30.48
CA ASP A 49 8.02 -12.86 29.76
C ASP A 49 8.41 -13.61 28.48
N LEU A 50 9.40 -13.10 27.74
CA LEU A 50 9.85 -13.72 26.48
C LEU A 50 10.52 -15.08 26.74
N ARG A 51 11.30 -15.18 27.82
CA ARG A 51 11.94 -16.44 28.21
C ARG A 51 10.90 -17.48 28.66
N CYS A 52 9.85 -17.05 29.35
CA CYS A 52 8.74 -17.91 29.75
C CYS A 52 8.00 -18.48 28.53
N VAL A 53 7.66 -17.61 27.56
CA VAL A 53 7.00 -17.99 26.31
C VAL A 53 7.86 -18.96 25.49
N LEU A 54 9.16 -18.71 25.36
CA LEU A 54 10.07 -19.62 24.64
C LEU A 54 10.20 -20.99 25.33
N GLN A 55 10.10 -21.02 26.67
CA GLN A 55 10.16 -22.25 27.44
C GLN A 55 8.87 -23.07 27.32
N GLU A 56 7.70 -22.43 27.27
CA GLU A 56 6.43 -23.08 26.93
C GLU A 56 6.42 -23.62 25.49
N LEU A 57 6.92 -22.84 24.53
CA LEU A 57 7.01 -23.26 23.13
C LEU A 57 7.87 -24.52 22.97
N LEU A 58 9.00 -24.59 23.69
CA LEU A 58 9.87 -25.77 23.68
C LEU A 58 9.16 -27.00 24.27
N GLN A 59 8.38 -26.82 25.34
CA GLN A 59 7.58 -27.89 25.95
C GLN A 59 6.46 -28.36 25.01
N ASP A 60 5.86 -27.46 24.23
CA ASP A 60 4.83 -27.80 23.25
C ASP A 60 5.36 -28.56 22.05
N VAL A 61 6.53 -28.16 21.53
CA VAL A 61 7.22 -28.92 20.48
C VAL A 61 7.55 -30.33 20.97
N ASP A 62 7.95 -30.47 22.24
CA ASP A 62 8.22 -31.77 22.86
C ASP A 62 6.95 -32.61 23.09
N ARG A 63 5.85 -31.98 23.49
CA ARG A 63 4.54 -32.63 23.60
C ARG A 63 4.06 -33.10 22.22
N HIS A 64 4.24 -32.30 21.19
CA HIS A 64 3.85 -32.62 19.82
C HIS A 64 4.72 -33.75 19.24
N ALA A 65 6.03 -33.77 19.52
CA ALA A 65 6.91 -34.87 19.13
C ALA A 65 6.51 -36.20 19.79
N ARG A 66 6.16 -36.17 21.09
CA ARG A 66 5.68 -37.36 21.82
C ARG A 66 4.34 -37.88 21.29
N ARG A 67 3.39 -37.00 20.97
CA ARG A 67 2.09 -37.38 20.39
C ARG A 67 2.20 -38.04 19.01
N ASN A 68 3.24 -37.71 18.25
CA ASN A 68 3.49 -38.26 16.92
C ASN A 68 4.53 -39.39 16.91
N ASN A 69 4.81 -40.00 18.06
CA ASN A 69 5.70 -41.15 18.23
C ASN A 69 7.12 -40.96 17.65
N VAL A 70 7.61 -39.71 17.68
CA VAL A 70 8.98 -39.37 17.30
C VAL A 70 9.92 -39.73 18.46
N SER A 71 11.06 -40.39 18.17
CA SER A 71 12.02 -40.81 19.19
C SER A 71 12.41 -39.65 20.13
N PRO A 72 12.55 -39.89 21.46
CA PRO A 72 12.92 -38.84 22.40
C PRO A 72 14.34 -38.32 22.11
N TRP A 73 14.55 -37.01 22.25
CA TRP A 73 15.86 -36.41 22.00
C TRP A 73 16.69 -36.40 23.30
N PRO A 74 18.02 -36.51 23.21
CA PRO A 74 18.87 -36.55 24.41
C PRO A 74 18.70 -35.26 25.24
N PRO A 75 18.68 -35.35 26.58
CA PRO A 75 18.61 -34.17 27.43
C PRO A 75 19.92 -33.38 27.33
N HIS A 76 19.82 -32.07 27.11
CA HIS A 76 20.95 -31.16 27.32
C HIS A 76 21.11 -30.90 28.81
N SER A 77 22.30 -31.17 29.33
CA SER A 77 22.68 -31.06 30.73
C SER A 77 22.73 -29.60 31.21
N LEU A 78 21.61 -28.93 31.44
CA LEU A 78 21.56 -27.70 32.25
C LEU A 78 20.21 -27.56 32.96
N LEU A 79 20.28 -27.17 34.25
CA LEU A 79 19.21 -26.76 35.16
C LEU A 79 18.72 -27.81 36.18
N SER A 80 19.62 -28.11 37.12
CA SER A 80 19.21 -28.39 38.51
C SER A 80 19.31 -27.09 39.29
N ALA A 81 18.20 -26.39 39.48
CA ALA A 81 18.01 -25.34 40.50
C ALA A 81 16.52 -25.04 40.63
N ALA A 82 15.87 -25.68 41.60
CA ALA A 82 14.51 -25.34 42.00
C ALA A 82 14.50 -24.01 42.77
N PRO A 83 13.62 -23.03 42.46
CA PRO A 83 13.37 -21.92 43.35
C PRO A 83 12.40 -22.34 44.46
N ARG A 84 12.78 -22.03 45.70
CA ARG A 84 11.94 -22.16 46.91
C ARG A 84 10.66 -21.31 46.78
N ALA A 85 9.57 -21.82 47.34
CA ALA A 85 8.29 -21.13 47.47
C ALA A 85 8.42 -19.80 48.25
N PRO A 86 7.70 -18.73 47.86
CA PRO A 86 7.60 -17.51 48.67
C PRO A 86 6.56 -17.69 49.79
N ALA A 87 6.88 -17.11 50.96
CA ALA A 87 6.02 -17.04 52.13
C ALA A 87 4.81 -16.10 51.91
N PRO A 88 3.69 -16.29 52.63
CA PRO A 88 2.49 -15.46 52.49
C PRO A 88 2.68 -14.07 53.15
N MET A 89 2.23 -13.03 52.46
CA MET A 89 2.17 -11.65 53.00
C MET A 89 0.93 -11.44 53.90
N PRO A 90 1.02 -10.58 54.92
CA PRO A 90 -0.05 -10.32 55.89
C PRO A 90 -1.15 -9.36 55.35
N PRO A 91 -2.36 -9.38 55.95
CA PRO A 91 -3.50 -8.56 55.49
C PRO A 91 -3.38 -7.08 55.90
N PRO A 92 -4.11 -6.17 55.23
CA PRO A 92 -4.06 -4.73 55.50
C PRO A 92 -4.79 -4.32 56.80
N PRO A 93 -4.35 -3.26 57.50
CA PRO A 93 -4.99 -2.77 58.71
C PRO A 93 -6.23 -1.90 58.44
N PRO A 94 -7.11 -1.70 59.45
CA PRO A 94 -8.48 -1.21 59.25
C PRO A 94 -8.62 0.32 59.27
N LEU A 95 -9.71 0.77 58.64
CA LEU A 95 -10.26 2.13 58.63
C LEU A 95 -10.55 2.69 60.03
N ARG A 96 -10.29 4.00 60.23
CA ARG A 96 -11.00 4.86 61.20
C ARG A 96 -11.06 6.34 60.77
N THR A 97 -12.27 6.75 60.41
CA THR A 97 -13.05 7.98 60.67
C THR A 97 -12.45 9.12 61.53
N HIS A 98 -12.50 10.38 61.04
CA HIS A 98 -13.55 11.41 61.33
C HIS A 98 -13.16 12.83 60.84
N ALA A 99 -14.13 13.50 60.19
CA ALA A 99 -14.51 14.95 60.23
C ALA A 99 -13.48 16.02 59.74
N SER A 100 -13.78 17.12 59.03
CA SER A 100 -15.01 17.87 58.65
C SER A 100 -14.65 18.83 57.48
N ALA A 101 -15.64 19.28 56.70
CA ALA A 101 -15.55 20.25 55.58
C ALA A 101 -15.26 21.72 56.06
N PRO A 102 -15.11 22.79 55.20
CA PRO A 102 -16.11 23.21 54.17
C PRO A 102 -15.63 23.87 52.84
N ALA A 103 -16.62 24.02 51.92
CA ALA A 103 -16.87 25.04 50.87
C ALA A 103 -16.04 25.02 49.55
N ALA A 104 -16.62 24.60 48.42
CA ALA A 104 -17.37 25.36 47.38
C ALA A 104 -16.43 26.09 46.38
N THR A 105 -16.51 25.94 45.05
CA THR A 105 -17.51 26.58 44.17
C THR A 105 -17.42 26.04 42.70
N THR A 106 -18.59 25.71 42.13
CA THR A 106 -19.05 25.74 40.70
C THR A 106 -18.29 25.06 39.54
N CYS A 107 -18.97 24.07 38.94
CA CYS A 107 -18.94 23.70 37.51
C CYS A 107 -20.37 23.76 36.93
N VAL A 108 -20.49 24.21 35.68
CA VAL A 108 -21.71 24.27 34.84
C VAL A 108 -21.46 23.41 33.58
N PRO A 109 -22.49 22.80 32.95
CA PRO A 109 -22.35 21.49 32.29
C PRO A 109 -22.15 21.52 30.76
N MET A 110 -21.61 20.40 30.28
CA MET A 110 -21.63 19.92 28.89
C MET A 110 -23.06 19.76 28.36
N LYS A 111 -23.29 20.23 27.12
CA LYS A 111 -24.36 19.75 26.24
C LYS A 111 -23.73 18.94 25.11
N LEU A 112 -24.13 17.68 25.00
CA LEU A 112 -23.91 16.79 23.87
C LEU A 112 -25.01 17.06 22.82
N TYR A 113 -24.61 17.22 21.56
CA TYR A 113 -25.50 17.21 20.40
C TYR A 113 -25.54 15.78 19.84
N GLN A 114 -26.75 15.29 19.57
CA GLN A 114 -27.02 14.06 18.84
C GLN A 114 -27.04 14.34 17.33
N ASN A 115 -26.61 13.35 16.56
CA ASN A 115 -26.80 13.24 15.11
C ASN A 115 -28.22 12.74 14.84
N ASP A 116 -28.88 13.30 13.82
CA ASP A 116 -30.02 12.68 13.15
C ASP A 116 -29.59 12.30 11.73
N ASP A 117 -29.81 11.03 11.41
CA ASP A 117 -29.81 10.44 10.08
C ASP A 117 -31.08 10.85 9.32
N MET A 118 -30.97 11.13 8.02
CA MET A 118 -32.04 10.84 7.05
C MET A 118 -31.43 10.60 5.66
N ASP A 119 -31.67 9.37 5.17
CA ASP A 119 -31.47 8.90 3.81
C ASP A 119 -32.62 9.34 2.88
N ASP A 120 -32.25 9.45 1.60
CA ASP A 120 -32.97 9.14 0.34
C ASP A 120 -34.37 9.71 0.05
N ASP A 121 -34.50 10.36 -1.12
CA ASP A 121 -35.62 10.17 -2.05
C ASP A 121 -35.26 10.71 -3.46
N ASP A 122 -35.28 9.80 -4.45
CA ASP A 122 -35.29 10.07 -5.89
C ASP A 122 -36.66 9.69 -6.49
N ASP A 123 -37.20 10.65 -7.27
CA ASP A 123 -37.96 10.57 -8.53
C ASP A 123 -39.45 10.14 -8.69
N ASP A 124 -40.11 11.00 -9.50
CA ASP A 124 -41.20 10.84 -10.48
C ASP A 124 -42.70 10.59 -10.10
N GLY A 125 -43.58 11.49 -10.56
CA GLY A 125 -45.06 11.36 -10.61
C GLY A 125 -45.58 10.77 -11.94
N PRO A 126 -46.80 11.10 -12.45
CA PRO A 126 -48.09 11.50 -11.83
C PRO A 126 -49.32 10.68 -12.37
N GLY A 127 -50.50 10.74 -11.71
CA GLY A 127 -51.73 10.21 -12.34
C GLY A 127 -53.02 10.12 -11.50
N LEU A 128 -53.93 11.08 -11.71
CA LEU A 128 -55.40 10.97 -11.92
C LEU A 128 -56.39 10.31 -10.90
N THR A 129 -57.46 11.10 -10.66
CA THR A 129 -58.89 10.79 -10.37
C THR A 129 -59.43 10.74 -8.92
N ASP A 130 -60.08 11.85 -8.56
CA ASP A 130 -61.50 12.00 -8.16
C ASP A 130 -62.17 11.00 -7.18
N ARG A 131 -62.46 11.43 -5.94
CA ARG A 131 -63.77 11.23 -5.24
C ARG A 131 -63.87 11.89 -3.85
N ARG A 132 -64.74 12.89 -3.77
CA ARG A 132 -65.74 13.23 -2.72
C ARG A 132 -65.83 12.35 -1.44
N MET A 133 -65.75 12.98 -0.25
CA MET A 133 -66.83 13.21 0.76
C MET A 133 -66.35 13.21 2.25
N GLY A 134 -66.77 14.25 2.99
CA GLY A 134 -66.97 14.29 4.46
C GLY A 134 -65.70 14.53 5.31
N GLY A 135 -65.54 15.57 6.13
CA GLY A 135 -66.51 16.44 6.80
C GLY A 135 -66.43 16.23 8.32
N ALA A 136 -65.63 17.02 9.03
CA ALA A 136 -65.88 17.46 10.42
C ALA A 136 -64.75 18.42 10.87
N ALA A 137 -65.16 19.67 11.12
CA ALA A 137 -64.35 20.69 11.77
C ALA A 137 -64.31 20.46 13.29
N PHE A 138 -63.17 20.69 13.95
CA PHE A 138 -63.13 21.28 15.29
C PHE A 138 -61.81 22.02 15.50
N GLY A 139 -61.92 23.23 16.05
CA GLY A 139 -60.94 24.30 15.99
C GLY A 139 -59.67 24.10 16.82
N THR A 140 -58.62 24.74 16.33
CA THR A 140 -57.35 25.01 16.98
C THR A 140 -57.52 26.01 18.12
N ALA A 141 -57.32 25.58 19.36
CA ALA A 141 -57.06 26.47 20.49
C ALA A 141 -55.54 26.53 20.73
N GLN A 142 -54.95 27.68 20.41
CA GLN A 142 -53.60 28.06 20.83
C GLN A 142 -53.60 28.31 22.35
N ALA A 143 -52.73 27.62 23.09
CA ALA A 143 -52.38 27.98 24.46
C ALA A 143 -50.89 28.34 24.49
N GLN A 144 -50.63 29.65 24.51
CA GLN A 144 -49.33 30.26 24.75
C GLN A 144 -49.01 30.15 26.25
N ALA A 145 -47.87 29.54 26.59
CA ALA A 145 -47.32 29.57 27.94
C ALA A 145 -46.71 30.97 28.19
N GLN A 146 -47.33 31.73 29.09
CA GLN A 146 -46.82 33.03 29.56
C GLN A 146 -46.07 32.88 30.87
N ALA A 147 -44.97 33.62 30.93
CA ALA A 147 -44.03 33.74 32.04
C ALA A 147 -44.68 34.27 33.34
N VAL A 148 -44.19 33.77 34.47
CA VAL A 148 -44.51 34.23 35.82
C VAL A 148 -43.61 35.43 36.16
N PRO A 149 -44.16 36.59 36.55
CA PRO A 149 -43.35 37.70 37.05
C PRO A 149 -43.33 37.80 38.59
N SER A 150 -42.15 38.24 39.02
CA SER A 150 -41.67 38.74 40.31
C SER A 150 -42.68 39.55 41.15
N ALA A 151 -42.67 39.33 42.47
CA ALA A 151 -43.37 40.14 43.47
C ALA A 151 -42.62 41.44 43.81
N PRO A 152 -43.30 42.58 44.05
CA PRO A 152 -42.67 43.82 44.49
C PRO A 152 -42.79 44.09 45.99
N ILE A 153 -41.85 44.91 46.45
CA ILE A 153 -41.70 45.55 47.76
C ILE A 153 -42.51 46.87 47.79
N TYR A 154 -43.21 47.18 48.89
CA TYR A 154 -43.57 48.55 49.37
C TYR A 154 -44.08 48.41 50.83
N ALA A 155 -43.37 48.87 51.86
CA ALA A 155 -43.28 50.22 52.45
C ALA A 155 -44.34 50.55 53.53
N SER A 156 -43.79 51.13 54.59
CA SER A 156 -44.27 51.67 55.86
C SER A 156 -45.40 52.72 55.81
N LEU A 157 -46.20 52.77 56.88
CA LEU A 157 -46.80 53.99 57.43
C LEU A 157 -46.94 53.87 58.97
N ASP A 158 -46.43 54.89 59.66
CA ASP A 158 -46.67 55.22 61.07
C ASP A 158 -47.99 56.00 61.22
N ASP A 159 -48.71 55.85 62.35
CA ASP A 159 -49.04 56.95 63.28
C ASP A 159 -50.09 56.56 64.36
N ASP A 160 -49.65 56.73 65.61
CA ASP A 160 -50.29 57.36 66.77
C ASP A 160 -51.80 57.21 67.13
N SER A 161 -51.98 56.65 68.35
CA SER A 161 -52.59 57.31 69.51
C SER A 161 -53.88 56.73 70.14
N SER A 162 -53.85 56.80 71.47
CA SER A 162 -54.94 56.93 72.43
C SER A 162 -55.51 55.69 73.11
N TYR A 163 -55.65 55.87 74.42
CA TYR A 163 -55.93 54.96 75.52
C TYR A 163 -57.43 55.03 75.81
N GLU A 164 -58.13 53.90 75.96
CA GLU A 164 -59.40 53.87 76.71
C GLU A 164 -59.73 52.45 77.21
N LEU A 165 -60.21 52.39 78.46
CA LEU A 165 -60.52 51.21 79.26
C LEU A 165 -62.01 50.86 79.19
N VAL A 166 -62.37 49.66 78.72
CA VAL A 166 -63.63 48.90 79.00
C VAL A 166 -63.47 47.50 78.35
N ASP A 167 -63.96 46.33 78.79
CA ASP A 167 -64.88 45.89 79.85
C ASP A 167 -64.59 44.39 80.13
N GLY A 168 -64.80 43.91 81.37
CA GLY A 168 -64.35 42.59 81.86
C GLY A 168 -65.06 41.35 81.28
N ASP A 169 -66.21 41.49 80.63
CA ASP A 169 -67.00 40.36 80.12
C ASP A 169 -66.65 39.95 78.67
N PHE A 170 -65.85 40.75 77.95
CA PHE A 170 -65.37 40.41 76.60
C PHE A 170 -64.15 39.44 76.63
N LEU A 171 -63.40 39.46 77.74
CA LEU A 171 -62.21 38.61 77.94
C LEU A 171 -62.56 37.13 78.16
N GLN A 172 -63.72 36.81 78.75
CA GLN A 172 -64.14 35.42 78.96
C GLN A 172 -64.62 34.75 77.66
N SER A 173 -65.32 35.49 76.79
CA SER A 173 -65.75 35.00 75.47
C SER A 173 -64.58 34.85 74.49
N CYS A 174 -63.62 35.78 74.50
CA CYS A 174 -62.38 35.65 73.73
C CYS A 174 -61.50 34.49 74.21
N CYS A 175 -61.39 34.23 75.53
CA CYS A 175 -60.65 33.07 76.05
C CYS A 175 -61.28 31.74 75.63
N ASN A 176 -62.60 31.58 75.73
CA ASN A 176 -63.26 30.34 75.28
C ASN A 176 -63.15 30.14 73.76
N HIS A 177 -63.29 31.21 72.96
CA HIS A 177 -63.11 31.13 71.50
C HIS A 177 -61.65 30.87 71.11
N HIS A 178 -60.67 31.35 71.89
CA HIS A 178 -59.26 31.09 71.66
C HIS A 178 -58.86 29.66 72.03
N VAL A 179 -59.42 29.10 73.11
CA VAL A 179 -59.25 27.69 73.50
C VAL A 179 -59.92 26.77 72.48
N GLN A 180 -61.12 27.09 71.99
CA GLN A 180 -61.79 26.33 70.92
C GLN A 180 -60.96 26.33 69.63
N ARG A 181 -60.45 27.50 69.20
CA ARG A 181 -59.57 27.61 68.02
C ARG A 181 -58.27 26.83 68.19
N GLN A 182 -57.62 26.88 69.35
CA GLN A 182 -56.41 26.09 69.60
C GLN A 182 -56.68 24.58 69.54
N HIS A 183 -57.84 24.14 70.00
CA HIS A 183 -58.24 22.72 69.95
C HIS A 183 -58.62 22.28 68.51
N ASP A 184 -59.28 23.15 67.74
CA ASP A 184 -59.59 22.92 66.32
C ASP A 184 -58.32 22.96 65.44
N ASP A 185 -57.36 23.83 65.78
CA ASP A 185 -56.05 23.91 65.13
C ASP A 185 -55.19 22.67 65.43
N GLU A 186 -55.20 22.16 66.67
CA GLU A 186 -54.53 20.90 67.03
C GLU A 186 -55.15 19.69 66.32
N GLN A 187 -56.48 19.63 66.22
CA GLN A 187 -57.18 18.56 65.49
C GLN A 187 -56.90 18.63 63.99
N SER A 188 -56.87 19.83 63.41
CA SER A 188 -56.52 20.06 62.01
C SER A 188 -55.06 19.69 61.71
N LEU A 189 -54.14 20.00 62.64
CA LEU A 189 -52.73 19.62 62.52
C LEU A 189 -52.53 18.10 62.69
N ALA A 190 -53.30 17.46 63.58
CA ALA A 190 -53.29 16.01 63.75
C ALA A 190 -53.81 15.29 62.49
N LEU A 191 -54.89 15.78 61.88
CA LEU A 191 -55.41 15.27 60.62
C LEU A 191 -54.43 15.49 59.46
N ALA A 192 -53.79 16.66 59.39
CA ALA A 192 -52.76 16.94 58.40
C ALA A 192 -51.56 16.00 58.52
N ARG A 193 -51.13 15.67 59.76
CA ARG A 193 -50.07 14.67 60.01
C ARG A 193 -50.49 13.25 59.61
N GLN A 194 -51.76 12.89 59.82
CA GLN A 194 -52.28 11.58 59.40
C GLN A 194 -52.36 11.46 57.87
N LEU A 195 -52.83 12.50 57.18
CA LEU A 195 -52.86 12.55 55.73
C LEU A 195 -51.44 12.54 55.15
N ASP A 196 -50.51 13.32 55.69
CA ASP A 196 -49.10 13.31 55.27
C ASP A 196 -48.42 11.94 55.47
N ALA A 197 -48.76 11.24 56.57
CA ALA A 197 -48.30 9.87 56.80
C ALA A 197 -49.00 8.83 55.89
N GLN A 198 -50.20 9.11 55.38
CA GLN A 198 -50.87 8.29 54.40
C GLN A 198 -50.27 8.50 53.01
N TYR A 199 -50.08 9.75 52.59
CA TYR A 199 -49.43 10.11 51.32
C TYR A 199 -48.03 9.53 51.21
N ARG A 200 -47.21 9.60 52.28
CA ARG A 200 -45.88 8.98 52.28
C ARG A 200 -45.91 7.47 52.10
N ARG A 201 -46.91 6.78 52.67
CA ARG A 201 -47.08 5.32 52.46
C ARG A 201 -47.52 4.98 51.04
N GLU A 202 -48.44 5.76 50.48
CA GLU A 202 -48.87 5.61 49.09
C GLU A 202 -47.73 5.89 48.11
N GLU A 203 -46.85 6.86 48.42
CA GLU A 203 -45.64 7.16 47.65
C GLU A 203 -44.61 6.02 47.73
N GLU A 204 -44.37 5.47 48.92
CA GLU A 204 -43.50 4.29 49.12
C GLU A 204 -44.04 3.05 48.36
N ASP A 205 -45.34 2.78 48.43
CA ASP A 205 -45.98 1.68 47.71
C ASP A 205 -45.93 1.87 46.19
N SER A 206 -46.14 3.11 45.72
CA SER A 206 -46.01 3.47 44.30
C SER A 206 -44.58 3.28 43.80
N TRP A 207 -43.58 3.67 44.61
CA TRP A 207 -42.17 3.49 44.28
C TRP A 207 -41.78 2.00 44.26
N ALA A 208 -42.26 1.21 45.23
CA ALA A 208 -42.04 -0.24 45.28
C ALA A 208 -42.73 -0.99 44.13
N LEU A 209 -43.87 -0.49 43.63
CA LEU A 209 -44.50 -1.02 42.42
C LEU A 209 -43.71 -0.66 41.16
N ALA A 210 -43.26 0.60 41.04
CA ALA A 210 -42.43 1.04 39.93
C ALA A 210 -41.12 0.24 39.83
N GLN A 211 -40.45 -0.02 40.96
CA GLN A 211 -39.23 -0.84 41.00
C GLN A 211 -39.49 -2.28 40.53
N ARG A 212 -40.60 -2.91 40.93
CA ARG A 212 -40.96 -4.27 40.48
C ARG A 212 -41.28 -4.33 38.99
N LEU A 213 -41.94 -3.31 38.44
CA LEU A 213 -42.21 -3.23 37.00
C LEU A 213 -40.91 -3.05 36.20
N GLN A 214 -40.00 -2.21 36.68
CA GLN A 214 -38.68 -2.05 36.07
C GLN A 214 -37.87 -3.36 36.10
N GLU A 215 -37.86 -4.07 37.22
CA GLU A 215 -37.21 -5.38 37.32
C GLU A 215 -37.82 -6.43 36.38
N GLN A 216 -39.14 -6.39 36.17
CA GLN A 216 -39.83 -7.26 35.23
C GLN A 216 -39.47 -6.91 33.77
N GLU A 217 -39.45 -5.63 33.41
CA GLU A 217 -39.05 -5.17 32.08
C GLU A 217 -37.60 -5.55 31.77
N GLU A 218 -36.68 -5.35 32.73
CA GLU A 218 -35.29 -5.80 32.59
C GLU A 218 -35.17 -7.32 32.42
N GLN A 219 -36.00 -8.11 33.09
CA GLN A 219 -36.01 -9.57 32.91
C GLN A 219 -36.54 -9.97 31.52
N GLU A 220 -37.59 -9.30 31.02
CA GLU A 220 -38.15 -9.54 29.70
C GLU A 220 -37.16 -9.16 28.59
N ASP A 221 -36.43 -8.06 28.76
CA ASP A 221 -35.38 -7.62 27.84
C ASP A 221 -34.18 -8.56 27.85
N ARG A 222 -33.72 -9.02 29.01
CA ARG A 222 -32.69 -10.06 29.11
C ARG A 222 -33.14 -11.36 28.42
N ALA A 223 -34.40 -11.74 28.56
CA ALA A 223 -34.95 -12.92 27.88
C ALA A 223 -35.06 -12.72 26.37
N ARG A 224 -35.37 -11.51 25.89
CA ARG A 224 -35.39 -11.15 24.47
C ARG A 224 -33.99 -11.21 23.86
N ALA A 225 -33.01 -10.57 24.50
CA ALA A 225 -31.61 -10.60 24.08
C ALA A 225 -31.06 -12.05 24.03
N ALA A 226 -31.42 -12.89 25.01
CA ALA A 226 -31.03 -14.30 25.00
C ALA A 226 -31.65 -15.10 23.85
N ARG A 227 -32.89 -14.80 23.43
CA ARG A 227 -33.51 -15.42 22.25
C ARG A 227 -32.83 -14.98 20.96
N GLU A 228 -32.53 -13.70 20.83
CA GLU A 228 -31.83 -13.15 19.66
C GLU A 228 -30.43 -13.73 19.53
N HIS A 229 -29.68 -13.83 20.63
CA HIS A 229 -28.37 -14.47 20.64
C HIS A 229 -28.42 -15.93 20.16
N ARG A 230 -29.38 -16.73 20.66
CA ARG A 230 -29.56 -18.12 20.20
C ARG A 230 -29.93 -18.21 18.72
N LEU A 231 -30.75 -17.29 18.22
CA LEU A 231 -31.10 -17.25 16.80
C LEU A 231 -29.88 -16.87 15.94
N ALA A 232 -29.06 -15.91 16.39
CA ALA A 232 -27.83 -15.51 15.72
C ALA A 232 -26.79 -16.66 15.68
N GLU A 233 -26.65 -17.40 16.78
CA GLU A 233 -25.80 -18.59 16.86
C GLU A 233 -26.29 -19.69 15.91
N ALA A 234 -27.59 -19.99 15.88
CA ALA A 234 -28.17 -20.96 14.97
C ALA A 234 -27.97 -20.58 13.48
N LYS A 235 -28.15 -19.29 13.14
CA LYS A 235 -27.86 -18.77 11.79
C LYS A 235 -26.39 -18.90 11.42
N SER A 236 -25.49 -18.63 12.37
CA SER A 236 -24.05 -18.74 12.17
C SER A 236 -23.63 -20.19 11.92
N LEU A 237 -24.21 -21.15 12.65
CA LEU A 237 -23.96 -22.58 12.43
C LEU A 237 -24.49 -23.07 11.08
N GLU A 238 -25.68 -22.62 10.66
CA GLU A 238 -26.23 -22.95 9.35
C GLU A 238 -25.35 -22.39 8.22
N PHE A 239 -24.84 -21.17 8.38
CA PHE A 239 -23.90 -20.56 7.43
C PHE A 239 -22.60 -21.36 7.32
N VAL A 240 -22.03 -21.81 8.44
CA VAL A 240 -20.85 -22.68 8.43
C VAL A 240 -21.13 -24.01 7.72
N ARG A 241 -22.31 -24.61 7.92
CA ARG A 241 -22.69 -25.85 7.21
C ARG A 241 -22.78 -25.63 5.71
N GLN A 242 -23.38 -24.53 5.27
CA GLN A 242 -23.48 -24.18 3.84
C GLN A 242 -22.10 -23.97 3.21
N LEU A 243 -21.17 -23.33 3.92
CA LEU A 243 -19.79 -23.18 3.43
C LEU A 243 -19.09 -24.54 3.29
N GLN A 244 -19.26 -25.45 4.24
CA GLN A 244 -18.69 -26.80 4.15
C GLN A 244 -19.27 -27.58 2.95
N GLU A 245 -20.59 -27.51 2.73
CA GLU A 245 -21.25 -28.13 1.58
C GLU A 245 -20.73 -27.54 0.24
N GLN A 246 -20.47 -26.23 0.18
CA GLN A 246 -19.86 -25.59 -0.99
C GLN A 246 -18.42 -26.05 -1.23
N GLU A 247 -17.59 -26.10 -0.19
CA GLU A 247 -16.20 -26.58 -0.29
C GLU A 247 -16.14 -28.04 -0.76
N GLU A 248 -17.02 -28.91 -0.27
CA GLU A 248 -17.12 -30.30 -0.71
C GLU A 248 -17.56 -30.43 -2.18
N ALA A 249 -18.53 -29.62 -2.61
CA ALA A 249 -18.98 -29.56 -3.99
C ALA A 249 -17.85 -29.08 -4.94
N GLU A 250 -17.12 -28.03 -4.55
CA GLU A 250 -15.96 -27.56 -5.29
C GLU A 250 -14.85 -28.60 -5.36
N ALA A 251 -14.57 -29.30 -4.25
CA ALA A 251 -13.57 -30.36 -4.22
C ALA A 251 -13.94 -31.53 -5.13
N CYS A 252 -15.22 -31.90 -5.18
CA CYS A 252 -15.74 -32.90 -6.11
C CYS A 252 -15.58 -32.46 -7.58
N TRP A 253 -15.94 -31.22 -7.88
CA TRP A 253 -15.81 -30.65 -9.21
C TRP A 253 -14.35 -30.57 -9.68
N ARG A 254 -13.43 -30.13 -8.80
CA ARG A 254 -11.98 -30.12 -9.09
C ARG A 254 -11.45 -31.52 -9.42
N LYS A 255 -11.85 -32.54 -8.66
CA LYS A 255 -11.47 -33.94 -8.95
C LYS A 255 -11.98 -34.41 -10.31
N GLN A 256 -13.21 -34.05 -10.69
CA GLN A 256 -13.75 -34.39 -12.02
C GLN A 256 -12.99 -33.67 -13.13
N GLN A 257 -12.64 -32.40 -12.95
CA GLN A 257 -11.80 -31.68 -13.91
C GLN A 257 -10.41 -32.29 -14.05
N GLU A 258 -9.76 -32.64 -12.94
CA GLU A 258 -8.45 -33.30 -12.96
C GLU A 258 -8.52 -34.64 -13.70
N GLN A 259 -9.54 -35.46 -13.44
CA GLN A 259 -9.75 -36.73 -14.15
C GLN A 259 -9.98 -36.52 -15.65
N ALA A 260 -10.86 -35.58 -16.03
CA ALA A 260 -11.11 -35.25 -17.42
C ALA A 260 -9.85 -34.73 -18.13
N SER A 261 -9.06 -33.89 -17.45
CA SER A 261 -7.78 -33.39 -17.98
C SER A 261 -6.75 -34.51 -18.16
N ALA A 262 -6.69 -35.45 -17.23
CA ALA A 262 -5.80 -36.60 -17.30
C ALA A 262 -6.21 -37.55 -18.43
N ASP A 263 -7.51 -37.76 -18.64
CA ASP A 263 -8.03 -38.53 -19.77
C ASP A 263 -7.76 -37.86 -21.11
N ALA A 264 -7.93 -36.54 -21.20
CA ALA A 264 -7.58 -35.79 -22.40
C ALA A 264 -6.07 -35.88 -22.71
N ALA A 265 -5.22 -35.70 -21.69
CA ALA A 265 -3.77 -35.84 -21.83
C ALA A 265 -3.36 -37.25 -22.28
N ARG A 266 -4.01 -38.30 -21.76
CA ARG A 266 -3.80 -39.69 -22.20
C ARG A 266 -4.12 -39.87 -23.68
N ARG A 267 -5.23 -39.30 -24.16
CA ARG A 267 -5.64 -39.39 -25.59
C ARG A 267 -4.64 -38.67 -26.49
N VAL A 268 -4.23 -37.45 -26.12
CA VAL A 268 -3.21 -36.69 -26.87
C VAL A 268 -1.88 -37.46 -26.92
N ALA A 269 -1.42 -37.99 -25.79
CA ALA A 269 -0.18 -38.78 -25.73
C ALA A 269 -0.24 -40.10 -26.51
N GLU A 270 -1.42 -40.71 -26.67
CA GLU A 270 -1.59 -41.86 -27.56
C GLU A 270 -1.55 -41.45 -29.05
N GLU A 271 -2.21 -40.35 -29.40
CA GLU A 271 -2.20 -39.84 -30.77
C GLU A 271 -0.81 -39.37 -31.20
N ASP A 272 -0.07 -38.67 -30.33
CA ASP A 272 1.31 -38.25 -30.56
C ASP A 272 2.24 -39.45 -30.73
N ARG A 273 2.06 -40.53 -29.97
CA ARG A 273 2.81 -41.78 -30.16
C ARG A 273 2.52 -42.42 -31.52
N ARG A 274 1.26 -42.42 -31.98
CA ARG A 274 0.91 -42.90 -33.33
C ARG A 274 1.55 -42.05 -34.42
N ARG A 275 1.44 -40.71 -34.32
CA ARG A 275 2.06 -39.77 -35.26
C ARG A 275 3.57 -39.90 -35.29
N ALA A 276 4.22 -40.07 -34.15
CA ALA A 276 5.67 -40.30 -34.06
C ALA A 276 6.08 -41.60 -34.76
N ALA A 277 5.32 -42.69 -34.57
CA ALA A 277 5.58 -43.96 -35.24
C ALA A 277 5.42 -43.88 -36.76
N ASP A 278 4.36 -43.22 -37.25
CA ASP A 278 4.14 -42.99 -38.68
C ASP A 278 5.22 -42.09 -39.29
N ASN A 279 5.62 -41.01 -38.58
CA ASN A 279 6.72 -40.14 -39.01
C ASN A 279 8.06 -40.89 -39.05
N MET A 280 8.32 -41.79 -38.11
CA MET A 280 9.54 -42.60 -38.11
C MET A 280 9.57 -43.57 -39.30
N ARG A 281 8.44 -44.20 -39.63
CA ARG A 281 8.30 -45.07 -40.82
C ARG A 281 8.53 -44.28 -42.12
N ASN A 282 7.89 -43.11 -42.25
CA ASN A 282 8.03 -42.24 -43.41
C ASN A 282 9.46 -41.69 -43.53
N LYS A 283 10.10 -41.30 -42.41
CA LYS A 283 11.50 -40.86 -42.38
C LYS A 283 12.44 -41.95 -42.91
N ALA A 284 12.28 -43.19 -42.48
CA ALA A 284 13.11 -44.31 -42.92
C ALA A 284 12.92 -44.65 -44.40
N GLN A 285 11.70 -44.51 -44.94
CA GLN A 285 11.44 -44.68 -46.38
C GLN A 285 12.06 -43.55 -47.22
N ASN A 286 11.94 -42.31 -46.74
CA ASN A 286 12.47 -41.12 -47.38
C ASN A 286 14.01 -41.08 -47.38
N GLU A 287 14.66 -41.57 -46.33
CA GLU A 287 16.12 -41.66 -46.22
C GLU A 287 16.70 -42.65 -47.24
N LYS A 288 16.06 -43.83 -47.38
CA LYS A 288 16.40 -44.81 -48.43
C LYS A 288 16.18 -44.27 -49.85
N PHE A 289 15.18 -43.41 -50.05
CA PHE A 289 14.95 -42.76 -51.35
C PHE A 289 16.02 -41.72 -51.67
N LEU A 290 16.39 -40.86 -50.71
CA LEU A 290 17.44 -39.85 -50.90
C LEU A 290 18.83 -40.44 -51.12
N GLU A 291 19.18 -41.53 -50.42
CA GLU A 291 20.44 -42.26 -50.68
C GLU A 291 20.52 -42.79 -52.13
N SER A 292 19.37 -43.04 -52.77
CA SER A 292 19.29 -43.51 -54.15
C SER A 292 19.21 -42.40 -55.21
N VAL A 293 18.94 -41.14 -54.81
CA VAL A 293 18.75 -40.00 -55.72
C VAL A 293 19.71 -38.87 -55.34
N GLN A 294 20.89 -38.84 -55.96
CA GLN A 294 22.00 -37.98 -55.54
C GLN A 294 21.90 -36.51 -55.99
N GLN A 295 20.94 -36.11 -56.84
CA GLN A 295 20.88 -34.76 -57.41
C GLN A 295 19.45 -34.21 -57.49
N GLY A 296 19.26 -32.94 -57.11
CA GLY A 296 18.03 -32.18 -57.34
C GLY A 296 16.95 -32.24 -56.26
N TYR A 297 17.17 -32.90 -55.12
CA TYR A 297 16.18 -32.97 -54.03
C TYR A 297 16.76 -32.42 -52.72
N ALA A 298 15.95 -31.73 -51.93
CA ALA A 298 16.30 -31.35 -50.56
C ALA A 298 15.22 -31.78 -49.57
N ARG A 299 15.66 -31.98 -48.33
CA ARG A 299 14.82 -32.34 -47.21
C ARG A 299 14.63 -31.15 -46.29
N CYS A 300 13.40 -30.90 -45.87
CA CYS A 300 13.11 -29.89 -44.87
C CYS A 300 13.86 -30.20 -43.55
N PRO A 301 14.63 -29.23 -42.98
CA PRO A 301 15.40 -29.43 -41.76
C PRO A 301 14.52 -29.45 -40.49
N ASN A 302 13.25 -29.04 -40.59
CA ASN A 302 12.30 -29.15 -39.49
C ASN A 302 12.06 -30.63 -39.17
N ALA A 303 12.52 -31.05 -37.99
CA ALA A 303 12.48 -32.44 -37.53
C ALA A 303 11.07 -33.05 -37.50
N ALA A 304 10.03 -32.24 -37.28
CA ALA A 304 8.64 -32.69 -37.28
C ALA A 304 8.03 -32.83 -38.69
N CYS A 305 8.60 -32.14 -39.70
CA CYS A 305 8.11 -32.17 -41.07
C CYS A 305 8.88 -33.17 -41.93
N GLY A 306 10.19 -32.98 -42.09
CA GLY A 306 11.05 -33.87 -42.86
C GLY A 306 10.65 -34.11 -44.32
N GLN A 307 9.75 -33.30 -44.90
CA GLN A 307 9.27 -33.45 -46.27
C GLN A 307 10.42 -33.27 -47.27
N ILE A 308 10.41 -34.09 -48.31
CA ILE A 308 11.36 -34.01 -49.42
C ILE A 308 10.66 -33.35 -50.60
N PHE A 309 11.37 -32.45 -51.28
CA PHE A 309 10.89 -31.84 -52.51
C PHE A 309 12.05 -31.64 -53.47
N GLU A 310 11.70 -31.60 -54.76
CA GLU A 310 12.63 -31.27 -55.83
C GLU A 310 13.02 -29.79 -55.74
N CYS A 311 14.32 -29.52 -55.77
CA CYS A 311 14.91 -28.19 -55.73
C CYS A 311 15.17 -27.72 -57.15
N ILE A 312 14.32 -26.81 -57.62
CA ILE A 312 14.51 -26.09 -58.88
C ILE A 312 15.14 -24.73 -58.53
N PRO A 313 16.42 -24.48 -58.88
CA PRO A 313 17.05 -23.19 -58.64
C PRO A 313 16.31 -22.07 -59.37
N GLY A 314 16.23 -20.87 -58.79
CA GLY A 314 15.65 -19.72 -59.47
C GLY A 314 16.48 -19.32 -60.70
N ALA A 315 15.83 -19.21 -61.87
CA ALA A 315 16.47 -18.76 -63.10
C ALA A 315 16.87 -17.27 -63.02
N ARG A 316 18.00 -16.89 -63.63
CA ARG A 316 18.34 -15.48 -63.88
C ARG A 316 17.50 -14.98 -65.05
N HIS A 317 16.63 -13.99 -64.81
CA HIS A 317 16.04 -13.20 -65.88
C HIS A 317 16.94 -12.00 -66.19
N GLU A 318 17.45 -11.91 -67.42
CA GLU A 318 18.23 -10.76 -67.88
C GLU A 318 17.33 -9.51 -67.91
N GLY A 319 17.64 -8.51 -67.10
CA GLY A 319 16.96 -7.21 -67.11
C GLY A 319 16.09 -6.88 -65.89
N GLU A 320 15.87 -7.81 -64.94
CA GLU A 320 15.25 -7.47 -63.66
C GLU A 320 16.30 -6.86 -62.72
N ALA A 321 16.18 -5.56 -62.45
CA ALA A 321 16.90 -4.95 -61.33
C ALA A 321 16.53 -5.70 -60.05
N ASP A 322 17.52 -6.06 -59.23
CA ASP A 322 17.34 -6.68 -57.89
C ASP A 322 16.64 -5.67 -56.94
N GLN A 323 15.39 -5.30 -57.22
CA GLN A 323 14.56 -4.40 -56.39
C GLN A 323 14.07 -5.09 -55.11
N GLN A 324 14.29 -6.41 -55.00
CA GLN A 324 14.00 -7.24 -53.84
C GLN A 324 15.27 -7.67 -53.08
N ASN A 325 16.41 -7.01 -53.33
CA ASN A 325 17.58 -7.20 -52.48
C ASN A 325 17.25 -6.63 -51.09
N PRO A 326 17.21 -7.42 -49.99
CA PRO A 326 17.08 -6.84 -48.67
C PRO A 326 18.26 -5.88 -48.49
N ALA A 327 17.95 -4.61 -48.23
CA ALA A 327 18.88 -3.47 -48.19
C ALA A 327 19.94 -3.53 -47.08
N PHE A 328 20.30 -4.72 -46.61
CA PHE A 328 21.26 -4.95 -45.56
C PHE A 328 22.20 -6.09 -45.96
N VAL A 329 23.16 -5.78 -46.84
CA VAL A 329 24.41 -6.53 -46.90
C VAL A 329 25.28 -5.91 -45.80
N PRO A 330 25.58 -6.61 -44.69
CA PRO A 330 26.55 -6.13 -43.72
C PRO A 330 27.83 -5.77 -44.47
N LYS A 331 28.47 -4.66 -44.12
CA LYS A 331 29.62 -4.06 -44.83
C LYS A 331 30.88 -4.96 -44.89
N TRP A 332 30.76 -6.20 -44.44
CA TRP A 332 31.84 -7.14 -44.21
C TRP A 332 31.47 -8.48 -44.83
N THR A 333 32.32 -8.85 -45.79
CA THR A 333 32.54 -10.17 -46.41
C THR A 333 31.54 -10.65 -47.47
N GLU A 334 32.04 -10.71 -48.72
CA GLU A 334 31.46 -11.18 -49.98
C GLU A 334 30.72 -10.13 -50.83
N SER A 335 30.90 -10.19 -52.16
CA SER A 335 30.25 -9.24 -53.07
C SER A 335 28.73 -9.46 -53.07
N PRO A 336 27.91 -8.40 -53.18
CA PRO A 336 26.45 -8.52 -53.21
C PRO A 336 25.94 -9.52 -54.26
N GLU A 337 26.65 -9.64 -55.39
CA GLU A 337 26.33 -10.56 -56.48
C GLU A 337 26.45 -12.04 -56.07
N VAL A 338 27.46 -12.38 -55.25
CA VAL A 338 27.70 -13.75 -54.76
C VAL A 338 26.62 -14.16 -53.76
N VAL A 339 26.29 -13.26 -52.83
CA VAL A 339 25.24 -13.49 -51.82
C VAL A 339 23.87 -13.61 -52.50
N ALA A 340 23.57 -12.74 -53.48
CA ALA A 340 22.33 -12.82 -54.25
C ALA A 340 22.25 -14.12 -55.07
N GLY A 341 23.37 -14.56 -55.66
CA GLY A 341 23.47 -15.86 -56.34
C GLY A 341 23.14 -17.03 -55.41
N HIS A 342 23.72 -17.02 -54.21
CA HIS A 342 23.46 -18.03 -53.18
C HIS A 342 22.00 -18.03 -52.72
N TRP A 343 21.38 -16.86 -52.57
CA TRP A 343 19.95 -16.71 -52.24
C TRP A 343 19.06 -17.37 -53.28
N ARG A 344 19.26 -17.11 -54.56
CA ARG A 344 18.44 -17.68 -55.65
C ARG A 344 18.59 -19.20 -55.78
N GLN A 345 19.77 -19.73 -55.48
CA GLN A 345 20.10 -21.15 -55.72
C GLN A 345 19.78 -22.03 -54.51
N HIS A 346 19.84 -21.49 -53.30
CA HIS A 346 19.82 -22.29 -52.08
C HIS A 346 18.73 -21.93 -51.08
N ARG A 347 17.99 -20.82 -51.24
CA ARG A 347 16.86 -20.50 -50.35
C ARG A 347 15.60 -21.23 -50.79
N PHE A 348 15.09 -22.12 -49.94
CA PHE A 348 13.82 -22.80 -50.16
C PHE A 348 12.89 -22.61 -48.98
N ARG A 349 11.59 -22.60 -49.26
CA ARG A 349 10.51 -22.59 -48.27
C ARG A 349 9.74 -23.91 -48.39
N CYS A 350 9.70 -24.68 -47.31
CA CYS A 350 8.95 -25.93 -47.30
C CYS A 350 7.45 -25.68 -47.49
N ILE A 351 6.80 -26.39 -48.41
CA ILE A 351 5.37 -26.22 -48.72
C ILE A 351 4.48 -26.71 -47.57
N ALA A 352 4.86 -27.77 -46.84
CA ALA A 352 4.03 -28.26 -45.73
C ALA A 352 4.12 -27.43 -44.45
N CYS A 353 5.31 -26.94 -44.08
CA CYS A 353 5.52 -26.31 -42.77
C CYS A 353 6.01 -24.86 -42.84
N ASN A 354 6.17 -24.29 -44.03
CA ASN A 354 6.65 -22.93 -44.28
C ASN A 354 8.04 -22.60 -43.72
N THR A 355 8.81 -23.60 -43.23
CA THR A 355 10.18 -23.38 -42.79
C THR A 355 11.04 -22.93 -43.97
N GLU A 356 11.71 -21.79 -43.82
CA GLU A 356 12.69 -21.27 -44.78
C GLU A 356 14.09 -21.70 -44.40
N PHE A 357 14.83 -22.30 -45.33
CA PHE A 357 16.13 -22.88 -45.05
C PHE A 357 17.06 -22.87 -46.26
N CYS A 358 18.34 -23.13 -46.01
CA CYS A 358 19.36 -23.29 -47.04
C CYS A 358 19.47 -24.76 -47.49
N SER A 359 19.32 -25.07 -48.78
CA SER A 359 19.46 -26.44 -49.29
C SER A 359 20.88 -26.99 -49.23
N SER A 360 21.89 -26.14 -49.13
CA SER A 360 23.31 -26.55 -49.08
C SER A 360 23.79 -26.86 -47.67
N CYS A 361 23.50 -26.00 -46.68
CA CYS A 361 23.96 -26.19 -45.29
C CYS A 361 22.85 -26.61 -44.32
N HIS A 362 21.60 -26.65 -44.77
CA HIS A 362 20.41 -27.01 -43.99
C HIS A 362 20.11 -26.08 -42.80
N GLN A 363 20.77 -24.93 -42.70
CA GLN A 363 20.50 -23.94 -41.67
C GLN A 363 19.09 -23.37 -41.83
N SER A 364 18.38 -23.29 -40.71
CA SER A 364 17.04 -22.72 -40.59
C SER A 364 17.00 -21.80 -39.36
N PRO A 365 16.58 -20.52 -39.49
CA PRO A 365 16.13 -19.85 -40.71
C PRO A 365 17.27 -19.63 -41.73
N TYR A 366 16.91 -19.34 -42.99
CA TYR A 366 17.88 -19.04 -44.05
C TYR A 366 18.81 -17.86 -43.68
N HIS A 367 20.11 -18.02 -43.90
CA HIS A 367 21.14 -17.05 -43.53
C HIS A 367 21.29 -15.90 -44.55
N THR A 368 20.28 -15.04 -44.59
CA THR A 368 20.26 -13.86 -45.47
C THR A 368 21.49 -12.98 -45.27
N GLY A 369 22.14 -12.57 -46.36
CA GLY A 369 23.33 -11.72 -46.31
C GLY A 369 24.67 -12.47 -46.34
N PHE A 370 24.67 -13.81 -46.23
CA PHE A 370 25.87 -14.63 -46.22
C PHE A 370 25.73 -15.84 -47.16
N THR A 371 26.83 -16.32 -47.73
CA THR A 371 26.89 -17.69 -48.28
C THR A 371 27.02 -18.72 -47.14
N CYS A 372 26.89 -20.02 -47.43
CA CYS A 372 27.13 -21.07 -46.44
C CYS A 372 28.51 -20.96 -45.76
N GLU A 373 29.54 -20.60 -46.52
CA GLU A 373 30.91 -20.44 -46.01
C GLU A 373 31.06 -19.12 -45.26
N GLY A 374 30.50 -18.03 -45.79
CA GLY A 374 30.46 -16.74 -45.10
C GLY A 374 29.75 -16.81 -43.74
N LEU A 375 28.66 -17.59 -43.62
CA LEU A 375 27.99 -17.82 -42.33
C LEU A 375 28.90 -18.56 -41.36
N LYS A 376 29.57 -19.63 -41.79
CA LYS A 376 30.51 -20.38 -40.94
C LYS A 376 31.63 -19.47 -40.42
N GLN A 377 32.17 -18.62 -41.28
CA GLN A 377 33.21 -17.66 -40.89
C GLN A 377 32.66 -16.61 -39.93
N HIS A 378 31.46 -16.11 -40.17
CA HIS A 378 30.78 -15.16 -39.29
C HIS A 378 30.49 -15.75 -37.90
N ASP A 379 30.08 -17.01 -37.84
CA ASP A 379 29.77 -17.70 -36.58
C ASP A 379 31.04 -18.11 -35.83
N ALA A 380 32.12 -18.41 -36.55
CA ALA A 380 33.44 -18.65 -35.97
C ALA A 380 34.19 -17.37 -35.56
N ALA A 381 33.80 -16.21 -36.11
CA ALA A 381 34.45 -14.94 -35.80
C ALA A 381 34.20 -14.53 -34.36
N VAL A 382 35.27 -14.08 -33.68
CA VAL A 382 35.15 -13.43 -32.38
C VAL A 382 34.45 -12.08 -32.59
N LYS A 383 33.31 -11.88 -31.94
CA LYS A 383 32.49 -10.66 -32.06
C LYS A 383 32.74 -9.73 -30.88
N CYS A 384 32.72 -8.43 -31.15
CA CYS A 384 32.73 -7.38 -30.12
C CYS A 384 31.53 -7.59 -29.21
N ARG A 385 31.78 -7.67 -27.89
CA ARG A 385 30.75 -7.86 -26.87
C ARG A 385 29.64 -6.80 -26.93
N TYR A 386 29.99 -5.57 -27.30
CA TYR A 386 29.09 -4.42 -27.18
C TYR A 386 28.31 -4.11 -28.45
N CYS A 387 28.87 -4.35 -29.64
CA CYS A 387 28.22 -3.99 -30.91
C CYS A 387 28.11 -5.15 -31.90
N GLY A 388 28.59 -6.34 -31.56
CA GLY A 388 28.52 -7.54 -32.40
C GLY A 388 29.45 -7.56 -33.62
N ARG A 389 30.19 -6.48 -33.92
CA ARG A 389 31.15 -6.45 -35.05
C ARG A 389 32.28 -7.45 -34.85
N ALA A 390 32.69 -8.15 -35.90
CA ALA A 390 33.84 -9.06 -35.85
C ALA A 390 35.12 -8.31 -35.43
N VAL A 391 35.91 -8.93 -34.55
CA VAL A 391 37.19 -8.41 -34.03
C VAL A 391 38.29 -9.37 -34.47
N ALA A 392 39.22 -8.89 -35.28
CA ALA A 392 40.37 -9.68 -35.73
C ALA A 392 41.46 -9.73 -34.64
N GLY A 393 42.15 -10.87 -34.51
CA GLY A 393 43.34 -11.00 -33.66
C GLY A 393 43.09 -10.92 -32.15
N TYR A 394 41.87 -11.18 -31.68
CA TYR A 394 41.57 -11.20 -30.26
C TYR A 394 42.27 -12.37 -29.55
N VAL A 395 43.03 -12.05 -28.49
CA VAL A 395 43.82 -13.05 -27.73
C VAL A 395 43.16 -13.39 -26.39
N SER A 396 42.78 -12.38 -25.58
CA SER A 396 42.22 -12.60 -24.23
C SER A 396 41.48 -11.38 -23.68
N GLY A 397 40.60 -11.58 -22.68
CA GLY A 397 39.85 -10.52 -21.98
C GLY A 397 38.38 -10.33 -22.42
N ILE A 398 38.02 -9.11 -22.80
CA ILE A 398 36.71 -8.78 -23.38
C ILE A 398 36.91 -8.43 -24.85
N PRO A 399 36.29 -9.15 -25.80
CA PRO A 399 36.30 -8.78 -27.20
C PRO A 399 35.66 -7.41 -27.40
N CYS A 400 36.41 -6.45 -27.93
CA CYS A 400 35.94 -5.09 -28.15
C CYS A 400 36.57 -4.51 -29.41
N CYS A 401 35.76 -3.87 -30.25
CA CYS A 401 36.24 -3.12 -31.42
C CYS A 401 36.69 -1.69 -31.04
N ASP A 402 37.34 -1.01 -31.99
CA ASP A 402 37.97 0.31 -31.77
C ASP A 402 37.00 1.50 -31.84
N THR A 403 35.69 1.28 -31.89
CA THR A 403 34.73 2.39 -31.85
C THR A 403 34.77 3.07 -30.47
N PRO A 404 34.61 4.41 -30.41
CA PRO A 404 34.69 5.15 -29.16
C PRO A 404 33.66 4.69 -28.11
N GLU A 405 32.43 4.41 -28.54
CA GLU A 405 31.33 3.92 -27.68
C GLU A 405 31.68 2.57 -27.01
N CYS A 406 32.15 1.59 -27.80
CA CYS A 406 32.56 0.29 -27.28
C CYS A 406 33.78 0.42 -26.35
N SER A 407 34.71 1.32 -26.68
CA SER A 407 35.91 1.56 -25.88
C SER A 407 35.56 2.16 -24.52
N GLU A 408 34.60 3.09 -24.46
CA GLU A 408 34.10 3.65 -23.20
C GLU A 408 33.35 2.62 -22.36
N LYS A 409 32.54 1.75 -22.98
CA LYS A 409 31.91 0.62 -22.28
C LYS A 409 32.97 -0.34 -21.71
N LYS A 410 34.06 -0.58 -22.46
CA LYS A 410 35.20 -1.42 -22.04
C LYS A 410 35.94 -0.86 -20.83
N THR A 411 36.20 0.45 -20.78
CA THR A 411 36.94 1.06 -19.64
C THR A 411 36.17 0.97 -18.33
N ARG A 412 34.84 0.89 -18.38
CA ARG A 412 33.97 0.76 -17.20
C ARG A 412 33.62 -0.70 -16.85
N ALA A 413 34.00 -1.65 -17.69
CA ALA A 413 33.69 -3.07 -17.50
C ALA A 413 34.67 -3.76 -16.54
N CYS A 414 34.19 -4.78 -15.83
CA CYS A 414 35.04 -5.66 -15.06
C CYS A 414 35.98 -6.46 -15.97
N THR A 415 37.28 -6.51 -15.64
CA THR A 415 38.28 -7.25 -16.43
C THR A 415 38.52 -8.69 -15.94
N LYS A 416 37.81 -9.10 -14.88
CA LYS A 416 37.96 -10.42 -14.26
C LYS A 416 37.17 -11.50 -15.04
N SER A 417 37.68 -12.72 -15.05
CA SER A 417 36.92 -13.91 -15.47
C SER A 417 36.27 -14.58 -14.25
N LEU A 418 35.03 -15.02 -14.42
CA LEU A 418 34.26 -15.69 -13.38
C LEU A 418 34.73 -17.15 -13.20
N PRO A 419 34.42 -17.82 -12.07
CA PRO A 419 34.77 -19.22 -11.85
C PRO A 419 34.21 -20.19 -12.90
N CYS A 420 33.13 -19.81 -13.59
CA CYS A 420 32.56 -20.57 -14.71
C CYS A 420 33.32 -20.40 -16.04
N GLY A 421 34.41 -19.63 -16.08
CA GLY A 421 35.22 -19.37 -17.28
C GLY A 421 34.78 -18.16 -18.13
N HIS A 422 33.53 -17.71 -17.99
CA HIS A 422 33.01 -16.53 -18.70
C HIS A 422 33.60 -15.21 -18.19
N ALA A 423 33.72 -14.23 -19.08
CA ALA A 423 34.08 -12.87 -18.71
C ALA A 423 33.00 -12.24 -17.81
N CYS A 424 33.39 -11.48 -16.81
CA CYS A 424 32.45 -10.83 -15.91
C CYS A 424 31.61 -9.78 -16.66
N TYR A 425 30.30 -9.77 -16.38
CA TYR A 425 29.38 -8.79 -16.93
C TYR A 425 29.34 -7.47 -16.15
N GLY A 426 29.97 -7.46 -14.97
CA GLY A 426 29.97 -6.37 -13.99
C GLY A 426 30.78 -5.13 -14.37
N VAL A 427 30.91 -4.23 -13.41
CA VAL A 427 31.69 -2.98 -13.55
C VAL A 427 33.10 -3.11 -12.99
N LEU A 428 33.97 -2.19 -13.37
CA LEU A 428 35.35 -2.15 -12.91
C LEU A 428 35.43 -1.98 -11.38
N ASN A 429 36.42 -2.65 -10.76
CA ASN A 429 36.75 -2.54 -9.33
C ASN A 429 35.66 -2.98 -8.34
N GLU A 430 34.69 -3.79 -8.75
CA GLU A 430 33.80 -4.46 -7.80
C GLU A 430 34.60 -5.44 -6.92
N ALA A 431 34.36 -5.35 -5.60
CA ALA A 431 34.95 -6.25 -4.61
C ALA A 431 34.55 -7.70 -4.90
N GLN A 432 33.25 -7.92 -5.16
CA GLN A 432 32.69 -9.19 -5.58
C GLN A 432 32.09 -9.04 -6.97
N CYS A 433 32.52 -9.88 -7.92
CA CYS A 433 31.90 -9.91 -9.23
C CYS A 433 30.46 -10.41 -9.13
N MET A 434 29.58 -9.82 -9.94
CA MET A 434 28.21 -10.31 -10.08
C MET A 434 28.18 -11.73 -10.69
N PRO A 435 27.09 -12.49 -10.47
CA PRO A 435 26.91 -13.79 -11.11
C PRO A 435 27.00 -13.73 -12.63
N CYS A 436 27.29 -14.88 -13.24
CA CYS A 436 27.31 -15.02 -14.69
C CYS A 436 25.92 -14.70 -15.26
N LEU A 437 25.88 -14.02 -16.42
CA LEU A 437 24.66 -13.79 -17.19
C LEU A 437 24.62 -14.60 -18.49
N GLU A 438 25.63 -15.46 -18.73
CA GLU A 438 25.66 -16.27 -19.94
C GLU A 438 24.48 -17.28 -19.94
N PRO A 439 23.63 -17.28 -20.98
CA PRO A 439 22.52 -18.21 -21.09
C PRO A 439 23.00 -19.67 -21.02
N GLY A 440 22.31 -20.50 -20.25
CA GLY A 440 22.65 -21.93 -20.10
C GLY A 440 23.89 -22.21 -19.23
N CYS A 441 24.55 -21.19 -18.68
CA CYS A 441 25.66 -21.41 -17.75
C CYS A 441 25.15 -21.93 -16.40
N GLY A 442 25.70 -23.06 -15.91
CA GLY A 442 25.32 -23.62 -14.60
C GLY A 442 25.51 -22.65 -13.42
N ALA A 443 26.51 -21.77 -13.49
CA ALA A 443 26.72 -20.73 -12.46
C ALA A 443 25.66 -19.61 -12.52
N HIS A 444 25.11 -19.32 -13.70
CA HIS A 444 23.98 -18.40 -13.84
C HIS A 444 22.72 -19.01 -13.20
N VAL A 445 22.40 -20.27 -13.56
CA VAL A 445 21.25 -21.00 -13.02
C VAL A 445 21.32 -21.13 -11.49
N ALA A 446 22.51 -21.43 -10.95
CA ALA A 446 22.72 -21.54 -9.50
C ALA A 446 22.60 -20.20 -8.75
N SER A 447 22.71 -19.06 -9.45
CA SER A 447 22.67 -17.73 -8.82
C SER A 447 21.28 -17.22 -8.47
N GLY A 448 20.22 -17.85 -9.01
CA GLY A 448 18.83 -17.44 -8.81
C GLY A 448 18.49 -16.09 -9.45
N VAL A 449 19.32 -15.59 -10.38
CA VAL A 449 19.03 -14.39 -11.17
C VAL A 449 18.17 -14.80 -12.36
N ASN A 450 16.96 -14.24 -12.47
CA ASN A 450 16.04 -14.57 -13.56
C ASN A 450 16.44 -13.93 -14.92
N GLN A 451 17.25 -12.87 -14.90
CA GLN A 451 17.68 -12.16 -16.09
C GLN A 451 19.02 -12.69 -16.61
N ASN A 452 19.14 -12.91 -17.91
CA ASN A 452 20.36 -13.32 -18.59
C ASN A 452 20.88 -12.20 -19.53
N GLY A 453 22.02 -12.42 -20.18
CA GLY A 453 22.70 -11.43 -21.01
C GLY A 453 21.96 -11.05 -22.29
N GLN A 454 21.00 -11.86 -22.75
CA GLN A 454 20.17 -11.60 -23.92
C GLN A 454 18.93 -10.78 -23.59
N ASP A 455 18.57 -10.64 -22.31
CA ASP A 455 17.43 -9.83 -21.91
C ASP A 455 17.76 -8.34 -22.06
N ASP A 456 16.77 -7.56 -22.50
CA ASP A 456 16.92 -6.12 -22.63
C ASP A 456 16.92 -5.42 -21.27
N CYS A 457 17.75 -4.39 -21.14
CA CYS A 457 17.75 -3.54 -19.95
C CYS A 457 16.44 -2.74 -19.87
N SER A 458 15.66 -2.94 -18.80
CA SER A 458 14.35 -2.28 -18.61
C SER A 458 14.40 -0.77 -18.32
N LEU A 459 15.56 -0.14 -18.52
CA LEU A 459 15.73 1.31 -18.43
C LEU A 459 15.86 1.93 -19.82
N CYS A 460 16.72 1.37 -20.67
CA CYS A 460 16.93 1.89 -22.02
C CYS A 460 16.01 1.23 -23.05
N TYR A 461 15.61 -0.03 -22.83
CA TYR A 461 14.89 -0.87 -23.80
C TYR A 461 15.54 -0.91 -25.19
N ALA A 462 16.83 -0.59 -25.27
CA ALA A 462 17.56 -0.38 -26.51
C ALA A 462 18.66 -1.42 -26.74
N GLU A 463 19.23 -1.95 -25.65
CA GLU A 463 20.37 -2.87 -25.70
C GLU A 463 20.17 -4.04 -24.70
N PRO A 464 20.58 -5.26 -25.08
CA PRO A 464 20.70 -6.39 -24.16
C PRO A 464 21.67 -6.12 -23.01
N LEU A 465 21.46 -6.78 -21.87
CA LEU A 465 22.33 -6.67 -20.69
C LEU A 465 23.79 -7.02 -21.00
N ALA A 466 24.06 -8.00 -21.87
CA ALA A 466 25.42 -8.38 -22.25
C ALA A 466 26.21 -7.24 -22.94
N GLN A 467 25.51 -6.32 -23.62
CA GLN A 467 26.10 -5.26 -24.45
C GLN A 467 26.53 -4.01 -23.68
N ALA A 468 26.44 -4.01 -22.34
CA ALA A 468 27.09 -2.99 -21.52
C ALA A 468 27.49 -3.55 -20.14
N PRO A 469 28.35 -2.83 -19.38
CA PRO A 469 28.63 -3.16 -17.99
C PRO A 469 27.35 -3.10 -17.13
N CYS A 470 27.07 -4.17 -16.42
CA CYS A 470 25.87 -4.33 -15.61
C CYS A 470 26.17 -4.28 -14.11
N ILE A 471 25.14 -4.02 -13.32
CA ILE A 471 25.15 -4.21 -11.87
C ILE A 471 23.90 -4.95 -11.45
N ARG A 472 24.03 -5.77 -10.41
CA ARG A 472 22.92 -6.48 -9.78
C ARG A 472 22.50 -5.69 -8.54
N ASN A 473 21.32 -5.09 -8.57
CA ASN A 473 20.78 -4.40 -7.41
C ASN A 473 20.54 -5.39 -6.26
N ALA A 474 20.48 -4.92 -5.01
CA ALA A 474 20.21 -5.74 -3.83
C ALA A 474 18.89 -6.55 -3.93
N CYS A 475 17.92 -6.08 -4.71
CA CYS A 475 16.68 -6.79 -4.99
C CYS A 475 16.84 -8.02 -5.91
N GLY A 476 17.98 -8.19 -6.58
CA GLY A 476 18.27 -9.28 -7.51
C GLY A 476 18.19 -8.89 -8.99
N HIS A 477 17.52 -7.79 -9.33
CA HIS A 477 17.37 -7.32 -10.71
C HIS A 477 18.67 -6.68 -11.24
N VAL A 478 18.90 -6.85 -12.54
CA VAL A 478 20.12 -6.47 -13.26
C VAL A 478 19.80 -5.37 -14.28
N PHE A 479 20.64 -4.34 -14.29
CA PHE A 479 20.55 -3.21 -15.22
C PHE A 479 21.94 -2.79 -15.66
N HIS A 480 22.04 -2.07 -16.79
CA HIS A 480 23.28 -1.39 -17.14
C HIS A 480 23.61 -0.34 -16.08
N HIS A 481 24.87 -0.29 -15.66
CA HIS A 481 25.35 0.69 -14.69
C HIS A 481 25.10 2.13 -15.16
N ALA A 482 25.38 2.42 -16.43
CA ALA A 482 25.20 3.75 -17.01
C ALA A 482 23.73 4.21 -16.97
N CYS A 483 22.78 3.31 -17.24
CA CYS A 483 21.35 3.63 -17.18
C CYS A 483 20.89 3.97 -15.76
N LEU A 484 21.36 3.24 -14.74
CA LEU A 484 21.03 3.57 -13.35
C LEU A 484 21.67 4.89 -12.92
N VAL A 485 22.92 5.15 -13.31
CA VAL A 485 23.57 6.46 -13.07
C VAL A 485 22.76 7.59 -13.71
N GLN A 486 22.28 7.41 -14.95
CA GLN A 486 21.46 8.40 -15.64
C GLN A 486 20.11 8.64 -14.94
N GLN A 487 19.41 7.58 -14.52
CA GLN A 487 18.16 7.70 -13.75
C GLN A 487 18.37 8.47 -12.45
N ILE A 488 19.42 8.14 -11.69
CA ILE A 488 19.72 8.80 -10.41
C ILE A 488 20.10 10.27 -10.65
N SER A 489 20.96 10.53 -11.64
CA SER A 489 21.43 11.88 -11.96
C SER A 489 20.32 12.78 -12.50
N ALA A 490 19.31 12.21 -13.18
CA ALA A 490 18.14 12.95 -13.65
C ALA A 490 17.28 13.47 -12.47
N GLY A 491 17.26 12.75 -11.35
CA GLY A 491 16.52 13.15 -10.15
C GLY A 491 15.01 13.22 -10.35
N HIS A 492 14.34 14.11 -9.60
CA HIS A 492 12.92 14.38 -9.78
C HIS A 492 12.71 15.42 -10.91
N SER A 493 11.80 15.13 -11.84
CA SER A 493 11.48 16.02 -12.97
C SER A 493 10.33 16.99 -12.68
N GLY A 494 9.43 16.61 -11.78
CA GLY A 494 8.23 17.37 -11.43
C GLY A 494 8.47 18.49 -10.40
N LYS A 495 7.47 19.36 -10.27
CA LYS A 495 7.43 20.45 -9.28
C LYS A 495 7.59 19.87 -7.88
N ARG A 496 6.76 18.86 -7.58
CA ARG A 496 6.78 18.10 -6.32
C ARG A 496 7.97 17.15 -6.30
N ILE A 497 8.67 17.12 -5.18
CA ILE A 497 9.75 16.16 -4.95
C ILE A 497 9.14 14.77 -4.78
N VAL A 498 9.53 13.86 -5.67
CA VAL A 498 9.17 12.44 -5.63
C VAL A 498 10.43 11.60 -5.76
N PHE A 499 10.52 10.52 -4.99
CA PHE A 499 11.70 9.64 -4.93
C PHE A 499 11.53 8.34 -5.73
N THR A 500 10.68 8.35 -6.75
CA THR A 500 10.44 7.17 -7.61
C THR A 500 11.70 6.74 -8.34
N TYR A 501 12.55 7.70 -8.75
CA TYR A 501 13.83 7.46 -9.40
C TYR A 501 14.88 6.75 -8.50
N LEU A 502 14.65 6.66 -7.18
CA LEU A 502 15.50 5.88 -6.26
C LEU A 502 15.04 4.43 -6.13
N LYS A 503 13.88 4.07 -6.70
CA LYS A 503 13.36 2.71 -6.67
C LYS A 503 13.83 1.91 -7.88
N CYS A 504 13.89 0.61 -7.71
CA CYS A 504 14.17 -0.33 -8.78
C CYS A 504 13.08 -0.26 -9.86
N PRO A 505 13.42 -0.18 -11.16
CA PRO A 505 12.43 -0.14 -12.24
C PRO A 505 11.48 -1.35 -12.29
N GLN A 506 11.91 -2.49 -11.76
CA GLN A 506 11.15 -3.75 -11.79
C GLN A 506 10.45 -4.07 -10.46
N CYS A 507 10.75 -3.37 -9.36
CA CYS A 507 10.16 -3.68 -8.06
C CYS A 507 10.20 -2.48 -7.10
N PRO A 508 9.38 -2.44 -6.03
CA PRO A 508 9.29 -1.27 -5.15
C PRO A 508 10.52 -1.03 -4.25
N LYS A 509 11.53 -1.91 -4.27
CA LYS A 509 12.73 -1.81 -3.42
C LYS A 509 13.65 -0.67 -3.89
N LEU A 510 14.33 -0.02 -2.94
CA LEU A 510 15.32 1.01 -3.24
C LEU A 510 16.53 0.44 -3.99
N ILE A 511 17.15 1.29 -4.81
CA ILE A 511 18.42 1.01 -5.47
C ILE A 511 19.52 1.10 -4.40
N SER A 512 20.30 0.04 -4.26
CA SER A 512 21.43 -0.02 -3.35
C SER A 512 22.53 -0.87 -3.99
N HIS A 513 23.67 -0.23 -4.26
CA HIS A 513 24.82 -0.89 -4.84
C HIS A 513 26.11 -0.07 -4.58
N PRO A 514 27.23 -0.69 -4.16
CA PRO A 514 28.47 0.03 -3.85
C PRO A 514 29.00 0.90 -5.01
N ALA A 515 28.85 0.44 -6.25
CA ALA A 515 29.29 1.21 -7.43
C ALA A 515 28.48 2.50 -7.67
N LEU A 516 27.30 2.64 -7.04
CA LEU A 516 26.42 3.80 -7.16
C LEU A 516 26.46 4.71 -5.91
N GLU A 517 27.26 4.38 -4.89
CA GLU A 517 27.23 5.06 -3.59
C GLU A 517 27.46 6.57 -3.72
N ALA A 518 28.42 6.98 -4.55
CA ALA A 518 28.75 8.38 -4.77
C ALA A 518 27.58 9.18 -5.38
N GLN A 519 26.81 8.56 -6.27
CA GLN A 519 25.64 9.15 -6.90
C GLN A 519 24.43 9.10 -5.95
N LEU A 520 24.23 8.00 -5.22
CA LEU A 520 23.07 7.83 -4.33
C LEU A 520 23.11 8.74 -3.11
N LYS A 521 24.30 8.96 -2.52
CA LYS A 521 24.48 9.71 -1.26
C LYS A 521 23.69 11.03 -1.18
N PRO A 522 23.83 12.00 -2.10
CA PRO A 522 23.10 13.27 -2.02
C PRO A 522 21.58 13.10 -2.08
N HIS A 523 21.08 12.11 -2.83
CA HIS A 523 19.64 11.87 -2.94
C HIS A 523 19.09 11.12 -1.71
N MET A 524 19.89 10.26 -1.07
CA MET A 524 19.53 9.58 0.17
C MET A 524 19.51 10.55 1.37
N GLU A 525 20.44 11.49 1.43
CA GLU A 525 20.42 12.59 2.41
C GLU A 525 19.15 13.44 2.26
N LEU A 526 18.77 13.77 1.02
CA LEU A 526 17.51 14.45 0.74
C LEU A 526 16.28 13.61 1.13
N TYR A 527 16.28 12.31 0.81
CA TYR A 527 15.20 11.40 1.18
C TYR A 527 14.98 11.37 2.70
N GLU A 528 16.05 11.23 3.48
CA GLU A 528 15.95 11.19 4.94
C GLU A 528 15.50 12.53 5.53
N LEU A 529 15.96 13.65 4.97
CA LEU A 529 15.50 14.99 5.37
C LEU A 529 13.99 15.17 5.15
N ILE A 530 13.49 14.83 3.95
CA ILE A 530 12.06 14.98 3.62
C ILE A 530 11.21 14.00 4.42
N LYS A 531 11.69 12.76 4.62
CA LYS A 531 11.04 11.76 5.48
C LYS A 531 10.84 12.29 6.90
N GLN A 532 11.86 12.86 7.52
CA GLN A 532 11.76 13.43 8.87
C GLN A 532 10.75 14.57 8.93
N LYS A 533 10.81 15.51 7.97
CA LYS A 533 9.85 16.62 7.89
C LYS A 533 8.41 16.13 7.71
N ALA A 534 8.20 15.10 6.89
CA ALA A 534 6.87 14.57 6.60
C ALA A 534 6.25 13.87 7.81
N LEU A 535 7.05 13.15 8.60
CA LEU A 535 6.61 12.51 9.84
C LEU A 535 6.25 13.55 10.90
N VAL A 536 7.10 14.55 11.13
CA VAL A 536 6.79 15.65 12.08
C VAL A 536 5.50 16.37 11.69
N ARG A 537 5.26 16.56 10.39
CA ARG A 537 4.02 17.16 9.90
C ARG A 537 2.80 16.26 10.12
N MET A 538 2.96 14.95 9.92
CA MET A 538 1.92 13.96 10.19
C MET A 538 1.44 14.01 11.64
N ASP A 539 2.39 14.01 12.57
CA ASP A 539 2.10 14.07 14.00
C ASP A 539 1.40 15.38 14.36
N HIS A 540 1.85 16.51 13.80
CA HIS A 540 1.24 17.81 14.03
C HIS A 540 -0.21 17.91 13.52
N ASP A 541 -0.48 17.38 12.32
CA ASP A 541 -1.82 17.42 11.74
C ASP A 541 -2.80 16.44 12.42
N ASN A 542 -2.35 15.66 13.41
CA ASN A 542 -3.08 14.53 14.00
C ASN A 542 -3.61 13.56 12.92
N ASP A 543 -2.92 13.45 11.78
CA ASP A 543 -3.24 12.51 10.70
C ASP A 543 -2.61 11.14 10.99
N ILE A 544 -2.72 10.74 12.26
CA ILE A 544 -2.36 9.42 12.75
C ILE A 544 -3.68 8.65 12.75
N PRO A 545 -3.84 7.60 11.94
CA PRO A 545 -5.08 6.84 11.95
C PRO A 545 -5.31 6.24 13.33
N ASP A 546 -6.56 6.30 13.81
CA ASP A 546 -7.06 5.74 15.09
C ASP A 546 -6.73 4.25 15.32
N ARG A 547 -6.19 3.55 14.31
CA ARG A 547 -5.83 2.14 14.39
C ARG A 547 -4.39 1.99 14.88
N ALA A 548 -4.25 1.64 16.15
CA ALA A 548 -3.05 1.04 16.70
C ALA A 548 -2.54 -0.09 15.77
N GLY A 549 -1.34 0.06 15.20
CA GLY A 549 -0.65 -1.04 14.51
C GLY A 549 0.06 -0.76 13.17
N LEU A 550 0.08 0.47 12.64
CA LEU A 550 0.89 0.75 11.45
C LEU A 550 2.39 0.63 11.77
N SER A 551 3.11 -0.11 10.93
CA SER A 551 4.57 -0.18 10.96
C SER A 551 5.19 1.18 10.62
N GLU A 552 6.42 1.43 11.08
CA GLU A 552 7.16 2.66 10.76
C GLU A 552 7.31 2.88 9.24
N GLU A 553 7.45 1.80 8.47
CA GLU A 553 7.52 1.87 7.00
C GLU A 553 6.21 2.36 6.39
N GLU A 554 5.06 1.93 6.92
CA GLU A 554 3.74 2.36 6.44
C GLU A 554 3.46 3.82 6.80
N LYS A 555 3.88 4.26 7.99
CA LYS A 555 3.80 5.68 8.39
C LYS A 555 4.61 6.56 7.43
N VAL A 556 5.86 6.19 7.15
CA VAL A 556 6.72 6.90 6.20
C VAL A 556 6.10 6.94 4.81
N LYS A 557 5.59 5.80 4.33
CA LYS A 557 4.94 5.71 3.02
C LYS A 557 3.72 6.62 2.93
N ARG A 558 2.88 6.65 3.97
CA ARG A 558 1.72 7.55 4.04
C ARG A 558 2.16 9.00 4.11
N ALA A 559 3.14 9.35 4.94
CA ALA A 559 3.61 10.72 5.11
C ALA A 559 4.15 11.30 3.80
N LEU A 560 5.02 10.56 3.10
CA LEU A 560 5.55 10.97 1.80
C LEU A 560 4.47 11.02 0.70
N ALA A 561 3.40 10.23 0.84
CA ALA A 561 2.27 10.24 -0.10
C ALA A 561 1.31 11.41 0.16
N SER A 562 1.06 11.78 1.42
CA SER A 562 0.11 12.82 1.83
C SER A 562 0.64 14.24 1.68
N TYR A 563 1.95 14.44 1.87
CA TYR A 563 2.55 15.78 1.91
C TYR A 563 3.41 16.08 0.67
N SER A 564 3.28 17.30 0.15
CA SER A 564 4.09 17.82 -0.95
C SER A 564 5.29 18.60 -0.40
N TYR A 565 6.45 18.44 -1.02
CA TYR A 565 7.65 19.24 -0.73
C TYR A 565 8.24 19.78 -2.02
N TYR A 566 8.80 20.99 -1.92
CA TYR A 566 9.34 21.75 -3.06
C TYR A 566 10.72 22.31 -2.73
N LYS A 567 11.56 22.47 -3.76
CA LYS A 567 12.84 23.17 -3.67
C LYS A 567 12.60 24.67 -3.84
N CYS A 568 13.06 25.48 -2.89
CA CYS A 568 13.02 26.93 -3.06
C CYS A 568 13.99 27.39 -4.17
N PHE A 569 13.57 28.34 -4.99
CA PHE A 569 14.42 28.95 -6.02
C PHE A 569 15.47 29.91 -5.45
N LYS A 570 15.11 30.65 -4.39
CA LYS A 570 15.98 31.70 -3.81
C LYS A 570 16.96 31.18 -2.77
N CYS A 571 16.73 30.01 -2.17
CA CYS A 571 17.58 29.43 -1.14
C CYS A 571 17.64 27.91 -1.25
N PRO A 572 18.65 27.23 -0.68
CA PRO A 572 18.78 25.78 -0.77
C PRO A 572 17.78 25.00 0.12
N SER A 573 16.75 25.64 0.65
CA SER A 573 15.80 25.02 1.58
C SER A 573 14.69 24.26 0.86
N TRP A 574 14.28 23.14 1.48
CA TRP A 574 13.15 22.31 1.07
C TRP A 574 11.96 22.60 1.98
N TYR A 575 10.86 23.07 1.41
CA TYR A 575 9.72 23.58 2.17
C TYR A 575 8.44 22.78 1.91
N TYR A 576 7.55 22.83 2.89
CA TYR A 576 6.26 22.17 2.85
C TYR A 576 5.32 22.85 1.85
N GLY A 577 4.65 22.02 1.09
CA GLY A 577 3.92 22.32 -0.11
C GLY A 577 2.40 22.17 -0.03
N GLY A 578 1.87 21.90 1.16
CA GLY A 578 0.48 21.49 1.31
C GLY A 578 0.27 19.98 1.15
N ARG A 579 -0.98 19.54 1.33
CA ARG A 579 -1.42 18.15 1.13
C ARG A 579 -1.65 17.86 -0.36
N VAL A 580 -1.46 16.61 -0.72
CA VAL A 580 -1.54 16.12 -2.12
C VAL A 580 -2.96 16.03 -2.65
N GLU A 581 -3.97 16.02 -1.77
CA GLU A 581 -5.40 15.92 -2.08
C GLU A 581 -5.93 17.01 -3.02
N CYS A 582 -5.15 18.07 -3.27
CA CYS A 582 -5.54 19.21 -4.11
C CYS A 582 -5.52 18.93 -5.64
N GLY A 583 -5.48 17.66 -6.08
CA GLY A 583 -5.67 17.27 -7.49
C GLY A 583 -4.57 17.73 -8.46
N GLU A 584 -3.37 17.98 -7.95
CA GLU A 584 -2.32 18.61 -8.72
C GLU A 584 -1.52 17.62 -9.57
N ASN A 585 -1.42 17.92 -10.87
CA ASN A 585 -0.59 17.14 -11.77
C ASN A 585 0.90 17.47 -11.53
N ALA A 586 1.63 16.56 -10.88
CA ALA A 586 3.05 16.74 -10.56
C ALA A 586 3.96 16.89 -11.80
N ASP A 587 3.51 16.41 -12.96
CA ASP A 587 4.25 16.37 -14.22
C ASP A 587 3.93 17.54 -15.16
N ALA A 588 3.12 18.52 -14.73
CA ALA A 588 2.86 19.71 -15.52
C ALA A 588 4.14 20.57 -15.64
N PRO A 589 4.42 21.15 -16.83
CA PRO A 589 5.50 22.14 -16.98
C PRO A 589 5.31 23.27 -15.97
N PHE A 590 6.36 23.61 -15.23
CA PHE A 590 6.31 24.65 -14.21
C PHE A 590 7.51 25.58 -14.32
N ASN A 591 7.33 26.83 -13.90
CA ASN A 591 8.43 27.78 -13.75
C ASN A 591 9.07 27.60 -12.36
N PRO A 592 10.36 27.23 -12.27
CA PRO A 592 11.04 27.11 -10.97
C PRO A 592 11.05 28.40 -10.15
N GLU A 593 11.02 29.57 -10.79
CA GLU A 593 11.07 30.87 -10.11
C GLU A 593 9.86 31.14 -9.21
N GLU A 594 8.74 30.47 -9.48
CA GLU A 594 7.52 30.58 -8.68
C GLU A 594 7.61 29.79 -7.37
N LEU A 595 8.49 28.78 -7.31
CA LEU A 595 8.71 27.98 -6.10
C LEU A 595 9.58 28.72 -5.09
N VAL A 596 8.93 29.53 -4.26
CA VAL A 596 9.62 30.31 -3.23
C VAL A 596 9.09 29.90 -1.86
N CYS A 597 9.99 29.48 -0.98
CA CYS A 597 9.62 29.14 0.38
C CYS A 597 9.12 30.36 1.15
N ALA A 598 8.46 30.09 2.28
CA ALA A 598 7.90 31.10 3.14
C ALA A 598 8.89 32.23 3.50
N GLY A 599 10.08 31.88 3.98
CA GLY A 599 11.10 32.85 4.38
C GLY A 599 11.70 33.67 3.24
N CYS A 600 11.56 33.21 1.99
CA CYS A 600 12.04 33.92 0.79
C CYS A 600 10.93 34.70 0.06
N SER A 601 9.67 34.46 0.44
CA SER A 601 8.49 35.16 -0.08
C SER A 601 8.22 36.48 0.63
N THR A 602 8.75 36.68 1.84
CA THR A 602 8.40 37.82 2.71
C THR A 602 9.54 38.81 2.90
N ALA A 603 9.20 40.09 2.88
CA ALA A 603 10.10 41.19 3.19
C ALA A 603 10.15 41.52 4.70
N GLY A 604 10.28 40.52 5.59
CA GLY A 604 10.53 40.84 7.01
C GLY A 604 10.29 39.79 8.10
N LEU A 605 9.51 38.73 7.87
CA LEU A 605 9.37 37.63 8.84
C LEU A 605 9.90 36.33 8.25
N SER A 606 11.21 36.14 8.36
CA SER A 606 11.91 34.98 7.83
C SER A 606 11.94 33.79 8.79
N ASN A 607 11.69 34.00 10.09
CA ASN A 607 11.86 32.96 11.11
C ASN A 607 11.08 33.26 12.40
N CYS A 608 10.43 32.26 12.99
CA CYS A 608 10.00 32.29 14.39
C CYS A 608 11.19 31.94 15.30
N PRO A 609 11.45 32.67 16.41
CA PRO A 609 12.51 32.32 17.35
C PRO A 609 12.34 30.93 17.98
N THR A 610 11.09 30.46 18.13
CA THR A 610 10.75 29.19 18.78
C THR A 610 10.52 28.05 17.79
N HIS A 611 9.86 28.34 16.66
CA HIS A 611 9.38 27.30 15.72
C HIS A 611 10.01 27.41 14.33
N GLY A 612 10.99 28.29 14.14
CA GLY A 612 11.66 28.44 12.86
C GLY A 612 10.76 28.99 11.74
N ALA A 613 11.14 28.74 10.48
CA ALA A 613 10.47 29.25 9.29
C ALA A 613 9.38 28.31 8.75
N GLU A 614 9.29 27.09 9.31
CA GLU A 614 8.43 26.01 8.78
C GLU A 614 6.96 26.19 9.13
N TYR A 615 6.68 26.81 10.27
CA TYR A 615 5.31 27.05 10.76
C TYR A 615 4.85 28.49 10.53
N ILE A 616 5.47 29.19 9.58
CA ILE A 616 5.04 30.52 9.20
C ILE A 616 3.71 30.40 8.44
N GLY A 617 2.66 30.94 9.03
CA GLY A 617 1.33 31.04 8.42
C GLY A 617 1.27 32.13 7.36
N PHE A 618 0.38 31.91 6.39
CA PHE A 618 0.14 32.81 5.28
C PHE A 618 -1.28 33.35 5.30
N LYS A 619 -1.46 34.56 4.80
CA LYS A 619 -2.81 35.02 4.45
C LYS A 619 -3.28 34.28 3.19
N CYS A 620 -4.59 34.19 3.01
CA CYS A 620 -5.13 33.83 1.70
C CYS A 620 -4.74 34.89 0.65
N LYS A 621 -4.24 34.47 -0.50
CA LYS A 621 -3.94 35.38 -1.62
C LYS A 621 -5.15 36.20 -2.05
N PHE A 622 -6.35 35.61 -1.98
CA PHE A 622 -7.57 36.19 -2.56
C PHE A 622 -8.44 36.97 -1.56
N CYS A 623 -8.22 36.85 -0.24
CA CYS A 623 -9.02 37.56 0.75
C CYS A 623 -8.26 37.82 2.07
N CYS A 624 -8.84 38.67 2.93
CA CYS A 624 -8.34 38.95 4.29
C CYS A 624 -9.27 38.39 5.39
N GLU A 625 -10.22 37.54 5.01
CA GLU A 625 -11.31 37.07 5.88
C GLU A 625 -10.89 35.84 6.70
N ARG A 626 -9.91 35.06 6.22
CA ARG A 626 -9.37 33.86 6.88
C ARG A 626 -7.90 33.72 6.51
N LEU A 627 -7.14 33.10 7.41
CA LEU A 627 -5.78 32.66 7.08
C LEU A 627 -5.82 31.52 6.06
N SER A 628 -4.69 31.31 5.42
CA SER A 628 -4.50 30.19 4.52
C SER A 628 -4.51 28.89 5.30
N THR A 629 -5.36 27.96 4.89
CA THR A 629 -5.38 26.57 5.36
C THR A 629 -4.81 25.63 4.31
N PHE A 630 -4.94 26.00 3.03
CA PHE A 630 -4.43 25.25 1.90
C PHE A 630 -3.27 25.98 1.25
N PHE A 631 -2.28 25.21 0.84
CA PHE A 631 -1.22 25.72 -0.01
C PHE A 631 -1.18 24.83 -1.24
N CYS A 632 -1.51 25.40 -2.40
CA CYS A 632 -1.61 24.66 -3.64
C CYS A 632 -0.53 25.13 -4.60
N ALA A 633 -0.11 24.21 -5.45
CA ALA A 633 0.86 24.37 -6.53
C ALA A 633 2.22 24.80 -6.04
N GLY A 634 2.53 24.62 -4.76
CA GLY A 634 3.75 25.16 -4.16
C GLY A 634 3.91 26.67 -4.32
N THR A 635 2.83 27.41 -4.66
CA THR A 635 2.90 28.83 -5.04
C THR A 635 1.82 29.70 -4.43
N THR A 636 0.64 29.13 -4.15
CA THR A 636 -0.54 29.94 -3.83
C THR A 636 -1.23 29.49 -2.56
N HIS A 637 -1.42 30.42 -1.64
CA HIS A 637 -2.08 30.19 -0.35
C HIS A 637 -3.59 30.52 -0.40
N PHE A 638 -4.43 29.57 0.01
CA PHE A 638 -5.89 29.67 0.02
C PHE A 638 -6.48 29.42 1.40
N CYS A 639 -7.49 30.20 1.79
CA CYS A 639 -8.43 29.78 2.82
C CYS A 639 -9.47 28.83 2.23
N GLU A 640 -10.11 28.00 3.07
CA GLU A 640 -11.14 27.04 2.65
C GLU A 640 -12.17 27.58 1.63
N PRO A 641 -12.82 28.76 1.84
CA PRO A 641 -13.77 29.29 0.86
C PRO A 641 -13.15 29.66 -0.48
N CYS A 642 -11.93 30.19 -0.49
CA CYS A 642 -11.24 30.54 -1.74
C CYS A 642 -10.67 29.29 -2.42
N HIS A 643 -10.26 28.28 -1.64
CA HIS A 643 -9.79 27.00 -2.14
C HIS A 643 -10.89 26.28 -2.91
N ARG A 644 -12.14 26.28 -2.40
CA ARG A 644 -13.30 25.71 -3.10
C ARG A 644 -13.58 26.36 -4.46
N ALA A 645 -13.24 27.63 -4.63
CA ALA A 645 -13.35 28.34 -5.90
C ALA A 645 -12.17 28.07 -6.86
N GLY A 646 -11.12 27.39 -6.38
CA GLY A 646 -9.92 27.05 -7.15
C GLY A 646 -9.08 28.26 -7.59
N PHE A 647 -8.21 28.06 -8.58
CA PHE A 647 -7.37 29.13 -9.15
C PHE A 647 -8.14 30.26 -9.84
N GLY A 648 -9.46 30.11 -10.02
CA GLY A 648 -10.38 31.16 -10.50
C GLY A 648 -11.00 32.03 -9.40
N ALA A 649 -10.58 31.88 -8.14
CA ALA A 649 -11.13 32.64 -7.03
C ALA A 649 -11.01 34.17 -7.27
N PRO A 650 -12.10 34.95 -7.13
CA PRO A 650 -12.03 36.39 -7.32
C PRO A 650 -11.22 37.03 -6.19
N VAL A 651 -10.31 37.93 -6.56
CA VAL A 651 -9.56 38.75 -5.59
C VAL A 651 -10.54 39.72 -4.92
N LYS A 652 -10.88 39.46 -3.66
CA LYS A 652 -11.80 40.33 -2.89
C LYS A 652 -11.05 41.59 -2.43
N PRO A 653 -11.63 42.79 -2.53
CA PRO A 653 -11.03 43.98 -1.94
C PRO A 653 -10.99 43.89 -0.40
N CYS A 654 -9.94 44.43 0.22
CA CYS A 654 -9.86 44.47 1.68
C CYS A 654 -10.91 45.46 2.23
N ARG A 655 -11.66 45.04 3.25
CA ARG A 655 -12.70 45.85 3.90
C ARG A 655 -12.18 46.74 5.04
N GLY A 656 -10.88 46.69 5.33
CA GLY A 656 -10.27 47.42 6.45
C GLY A 656 -10.68 46.90 7.83
N ALA A 657 -10.09 47.46 8.89
CA ALA A 657 -10.52 47.17 10.26
C ALA A 657 -11.95 47.70 10.50
N PRO A 658 -12.82 47.00 11.27
CA PRO A 658 -12.56 45.80 12.08
C PRO A 658 -12.74 44.47 11.32
N HIS A 659 -13.14 44.49 10.04
CA HIS A 659 -13.48 43.29 9.27
C HIS A 659 -12.26 42.57 8.66
N CYS A 660 -11.08 43.18 8.72
CA CYS A 660 -9.82 42.57 8.33
C CYS A 660 -9.17 41.85 9.52
N LEU A 661 -9.04 40.52 9.44
CA LEU A 661 -8.38 39.73 10.49
C LEU A 661 -6.89 40.03 10.65
N LEU A 662 -6.26 40.60 9.61
CA LEU A 662 -4.84 40.91 9.56
C LEU A 662 -4.52 42.33 10.03
N GLY A 663 -5.54 43.11 10.41
CA GLY A 663 -5.39 44.51 10.78
C GLY A 663 -5.01 45.42 9.59
N PRO A 664 -4.53 46.66 9.85
CA PRO A 664 -4.24 47.65 8.80
C PRO A 664 -2.94 47.41 8.02
N ASN A 665 -2.06 46.51 8.49
CA ASN A 665 -0.68 46.38 7.99
C ASN A 665 -0.46 45.05 7.25
N HIS A 666 -1.14 44.86 6.12
CA HIS A 666 -0.86 43.76 5.19
C HIS A 666 -0.87 44.26 3.74
N ILE A 667 -0.15 43.56 2.85
CA ILE A 667 -0.14 43.92 1.41
C ILE A 667 -1.51 43.67 0.76
N PRO A 668 -1.82 44.30 -0.39
CA PRO A 668 -3.08 44.08 -1.12
C PRO A 668 -3.38 42.60 -1.44
N ASN A 669 -4.65 42.27 -1.65
CA ASN A 669 -5.05 40.94 -2.11
C ASN A 669 -4.63 40.74 -3.56
N GLY A 670 -4.32 39.50 -3.92
CA GLY A 670 -3.65 39.10 -5.16
C GLY A 670 -2.16 38.77 -4.97
N GLN A 671 -1.60 39.04 -3.78
CA GLN A 671 -0.19 38.82 -3.47
C GLN A 671 -0.01 37.95 -2.22
N GLU A 672 1.04 37.14 -2.23
CA GLU A 672 1.44 36.24 -1.13
C GLU A 672 2.01 37.04 0.05
N TYR A 673 1.57 36.73 1.27
CA TYR A 673 2.00 37.44 2.47
C TYR A 673 1.99 36.52 3.69
N ALA A 674 3.15 36.39 4.34
CA ALA A 674 3.22 35.72 5.63
C ALA A 674 2.71 36.63 6.75
N VAL A 675 1.96 36.02 7.65
CA VAL A 675 1.35 36.72 8.80
C VAL A 675 2.14 36.51 10.08
N GLY A 676 3.02 35.49 10.12
CA GLY A 676 3.85 35.15 11.27
C GLY A 676 3.76 33.68 11.62
N CYS A 677 4.33 33.26 12.76
CA CYS A 677 4.27 31.86 13.18
C CYS A 677 2.83 31.46 13.54
N ALA A 678 2.26 30.49 12.81
CA ALA A 678 0.93 29.96 13.06
C ALA A 678 0.83 29.30 14.45
N LEU A 679 1.93 28.75 14.97
CA LEU A 679 1.95 28.15 16.31
C LEU A 679 2.06 29.15 17.46
N CYS A 680 2.67 30.32 17.22
CA CYS A 680 2.77 31.37 18.25
C CYS A 680 1.59 32.34 18.24
N SER A 681 0.94 32.47 17.10
CA SER A 681 -0.22 33.33 16.95
C SER A 681 -1.44 32.52 17.36
N ASN A 682 -2.06 32.83 18.51
CA ASN A 682 -3.40 32.33 18.89
C ASN A 682 -4.48 32.89 17.94
N LEU A 683 -4.27 32.78 16.63
CA LEU A 683 -5.28 33.09 15.63
C LEU A 683 -6.11 31.81 15.51
N GLN A 684 -7.22 31.78 16.24
CA GLN A 684 -8.21 30.71 16.18
C GLN A 684 -8.50 30.37 14.71
N HIS A 685 -8.23 29.12 14.35
CA HIS A 685 -8.44 28.55 13.02
C HIS A 685 -9.92 28.45 12.67
#